data_AF-A0A9W9Y4M1-F1
#
_entry.id   AF-A0A9W9Y4M1-F1
#
_cell.length_a   1.000
_cell.length_b   1.000
_cell.length_c   1.000
_cell.angle_alpha   90.00
_cell.angle_beta   90.00
_cell.angle_gamma   90.00
#
_symmetry.space_group_name_H-M   'P 1'
#
loop_
_entity.id
_entity.type
_entity.pdbx_description
1 polymer ?
#
loop_
_entity_poly.entity_id
_entity_poly.type
_entity_poly.pdbx_seq_one_letter_code
_entity_poly.pdbx_strand_id
1 'polypeptide(L)'
;MGNPDLAYSKSAEASAEAVSNPPPYSSITAPIDEPPSYQQPSASHRLSRDVSHKTEETVDIDECITHLKFLSATAKLRNFIRGKDKLFGVHDNEVRNFSDPRKQVQAAARIREKRWAVYVARAVDRFTVWWQTCLPSLNNSRISTLNSSSKAKIAWSANILPPLDVIMVWHAYMLNPRAFLEDCLRQSKMSVWATGFPWDVINASIDNGTLVFDPGSEARINFESRTGHSWDTIHESPNKSLLCFRCKQEVLAPWTEGSIGCDPDVAFAHCVGYADKSLRVPCPACKFNITHDSLRVQKFRSDVQKLLKDDFPMPGTLLAQNGTPADDENGDNVCFPNRLIKEGIRSELLQLTDLTENESTSIETIRDHIEGFLKSRSLLRRVNKTILTSGNSSMPERISFRNVLSRYWENSSPFAIDLIGAVIRQGTFVDKMENIGWIRSSHLRSTMGHFISKYDVFFQIMTKNKGHAVVPTLDIDLIWHTHQLSPARYYAFSTAQTDGVFVDHDDKIDEIKLNDAFAWTSKQYQKLTGGKIYSECICWYCEALRESNNQGLGRLISPSTLQAKTNAALLHNSADNTTDGGKSQGPHISSHNAVRILGQADPKAMQTKAAQLESCWEKAQRRSHKRSGSNCGGEDPPRKASHGPYVRDPEILREIYPCNPACVNITAGVVGNCISGTQGVGLAQGACVSDTIPAQTRGKGKSFCAGIAGCGMSL
;
A
#
# COMPACT_ATOMS: atom_id res chain seq x y z
N MET A 1 1.32 -77.07 30.40
CA MET A 1 0.27 -78.03 30.81
C MET A 1 -0.41 -77.39 32.01
N GLY A 2 -1.68 -77.05 32.07
CA GLY A 2 -2.87 -77.22 31.25
C GLY A 2 -4.03 -76.87 32.20
N ASN A 3 -4.92 -75.98 31.77
CA ASN A 3 -6.35 -75.74 32.13
C ASN A 3 -7.02 -76.48 33.32
N PRO A 4 -8.23 -76.07 33.77
CA PRO A 4 -8.98 -74.78 33.66
C PRO A 4 -9.78 -74.40 34.95
N ASP A 5 -10.49 -73.25 34.91
CA ASP A 5 -11.87 -72.93 35.37
C ASP A 5 -12.48 -73.61 36.63
N LEU A 6 -13.33 -73.03 37.50
CA LEU A 6 -14.27 -71.89 37.58
C LEU A 6 -14.79 -71.97 39.07
N ALA A 7 -15.04 -70.95 39.88
CA ALA A 7 -16.26 -70.12 39.90
C ALA A 7 -16.49 -69.49 41.31
N TYR A 8 -16.90 -68.22 41.28
CA TYR A 8 -17.85 -67.49 42.15
C TYR A 8 -17.53 -67.01 43.60
N SER A 9 -17.41 -65.67 43.67
CA SER A 9 -18.14 -64.71 44.53
C SER A 9 -17.69 -64.45 45.97
N LYS A 10 -17.07 -63.28 46.17
CA LYS A 10 -17.62 -62.12 46.91
C LYS A 10 -16.58 -60.98 46.91
N SER A 11 -16.91 -59.81 46.35
CA SER A 11 -16.06 -58.62 46.40
C SER A 11 -16.82 -57.45 47.02
N ALA A 12 -16.25 -56.88 48.07
CA ALA A 12 -16.65 -55.61 48.67
C ALA A 12 -15.84 -54.47 48.06
N GLU A 13 -16.52 -53.34 47.88
CA GLU A 13 -16.10 -52.11 47.22
C GLU A 13 -15.19 -51.23 48.07
N ALA A 14 -14.29 -50.49 47.39
CA ALA A 14 -13.82 -49.18 47.82
C ALA A 14 -13.36 -48.35 46.60
N SER A 15 -14.29 -47.50 46.12
CA SER A 15 -14.13 -46.11 45.63
C SER A 15 -12.83 -45.65 44.95
N ALA A 16 -12.92 -45.39 43.64
CA ALA A 16 -12.08 -44.46 42.88
C ALA A 16 -12.98 -43.50 42.09
N GLU A 17 -12.80 -42.18 42.28
CA GLU A 17 -13.54 -41.13 41.59
C GLU A 17 -12.99 -40.85 40.18
N ALA A 18 -13.91 -40.48 39.30
CA ALA A 18 -13.84 -40.64 37.86
C ALA A 18 -13.35 -39.39 37.11
N VAL A 19 -12.48 -39.63 36.13
CA VAL A 19 -12.22 -38.77 34.99
C VAL A 19 -13.34 -39.00 33.98
N SER A 20 -14.16 -37.97 33.69
CA SER A 20 -15.24 -38.06 32.71
C SER A 20 -14.69 -37.95 31.28
N ASN A 21 -14.74 -39.06 30.54
CA ASN A 21 -14.51 -39.12 29.10
C ASN A 21 -15.63 -38.40 28.32
N PRO A 22 -15.33 -37.84 27.12
CA PRO A 22 -16.35 -37.29 26.23
C PRO A 22 -17.20 -38.42 25.59
N PRO A 23 -18.46 -38.14 25.21
CA PRO A 23 -19.38 -39.16 24.72
C PRO A 23 -19.08 -39.60 23.27
N PRO A 24 -19.53 -40.81 22.87
CA PRO A 24 -19.25 -41.38 21.56
C PRO A 24 -20.13 -40.79 20.46
N TYR A 25 -19.56 -40.73 19.25
CA TYR A 25 -20.17 -40.26 18.01
C TYR A 25 -21.35 -41.15 17.62
N SER A 26 -22.57 -40.61 17.64
CA SER A 26 -23.74 -41.22 16.99
C SER A 26 -24.18 -40.33 15.84
N SER A 27 -24.27 -40.95 14.68
CA SER A 27 -24.69 -40.41 13.40
C SER A 27 -26.11 -39.87 13.44
N ILE A 28 -26.27 -38.57 13.21
CA ILE A 28 -27.54 -37.96 12.78
C ILE A 28 -27.28 -37.23 11.47
N THR A 29 -27.72 -37.85 10.39
CA THR A 29 -27.92 -37.24 9.08
C THR A 29 -29.08 -36.25 9.18
N ALA A 30 -28.82 -34.97 8.95
CA ALA A 30 -29.83 -33.95 8.68
C ALA A 30 -29.31 -32.97 7.60
N PRO A 31 -30.20 -32.38 6.78
CA PRO A 31 -29.86 -31.75 5.51
C PRO A 31 -29.12 -30.41 5.66
N ILE A 32 -28.46 -30.01 4.58
CA ILE A 32 -27.77 -28.74 4.41
C ILE A 32 -28.80 -27.59 4.51
N ASP A 33 -28.79 -26.86 5.62
CA ASP A 33 -29.53 -25.59 5.79
C ASP A 33 -28.60 -24.38 5.62
N GLU A 34 -29.19 -23.28 5.14
CA GLU A 34 -28.63 -22.00 4.71
C GLU A 34 -27.61 -21.33 5.67
N PRO A 35 -26.72 -20.45 5.15
CA PRO A 35 -25.77 -19.70 5.97
C PRO A 35 -26.49 -18.78 6.98
N PRO A 36 -25.96 -18.62 8.22
CA PRO A 36 -26.62 -17.87 9.26
C PRO A 36 -26.70 -16.37 8.95
N SER A 37 -27.92 -15.83 9.03
CA SER A 37 -28.20 -14.39 9.02
C SER A 37 -27.65 -13.74 10.29
N TYR A 38 -26.66 -12.85 10.13
CA TYR A 38 -26.17 -11.99 11.22
C TYR A 38 -27.14 -10.81 11.45
N GLN A 39 -27.90 -10.85 12.55
CA GLN A 39 -28.56 -9.66 13.09
C GLN A 39 -27.63 -8.96 14.08
N GLN A 40 -27.22 -7.73 13.76
CA GLN A 40 -26.59 -6.82 14.74
C GLN A 40 -27.66 -6.01 15.50
N PRO A 41 -27.41 -5.62 16.76
CA PRO A 41 -28.31 -4.74 17.51
C PRO A 41 -28.42 -3.36 16.85
N SER A 42 -29.62 -2.81 16.84
CA SER A 42 -30.00 -1.51 16.27
C SER A 42 -29.09 -0.35 16.71
N ALA A 43 -28.72 0.50 15.73
CA ALA A 43 -27.76 1.62 15.83
C ALA A 43 -28.20 2.85 16.66
N SER A 44 -29.25 2.76 17.48
CA SER A 44 -29.89 3.93 18.10
C SER A 44 -29.38 4.35 19.48
N HIS A 45 -28.30 3.74 20.03
CA HIS A 45 -27.87 4.02 21.42
C HIS A 45 -26.40 4.47 21.62
N ARG A 46 -25.60 4.75 20.59
CA ARG A 46 -24.18 5.16 20.77
C ARG A 46 -23.94 6.69 20.80
N LEU A 47 -24.97 7.51 21.02
CA LEU A 47 -24.83 8.97 21.19
C LEU A 47 -24.66 9.36 22.67
N SER A 48 -23.56 8.93 23.31
CA SER A 48 -22.93 9.58 24.48
C SER A 48 -22.06 8.56 25.23
N ARG A 49 -20.75 8.57 24.97
CA ARG A 49 -19.76 8.17 25.97
C ARG A 49 -18.42 8.84 25.66
N ASP A 50 -17.96 9.62 26.63
CA ASP A 50 -16.70 10.35 26.79
C ASP A 50 -15.70 10.36 25.62
N VAL A 51 -15.55 11.54 25.03
CA VAL A 51 -14.67 11.85 23.88
C VAL A 51 -13.23 12.12 24.30
N SER A 52 -12.91 12.19 25.60
CA SER A 52 -11.61 12.71 26.06
C SER A 52 -10.47 11.69 26.17
N HIS A 53 -10.73 10.37 26.09
CA HIS A 53 -9.70 9.33 26.30
C HIS A 53 -9.37 8.46 25.06
N LYS A 54 -10.10 8.61 23.95
CA LYS A 54 -9.94 7.74 22.76
C LYS A 54 -8.92 8.22 21.71
N THR A 55 -8.27 9.36 21.91
CA THR A 55 -7.44 9.98 20.87
C THR A 55 -6.10 9.30 20.65
N GLU A 56 -5.63 8.53 21.64
CA GLU A 56 -4.36 7.79 21.61
C GLU A 56 -4.57 6.26 21.73
N GLU A 57 -5.80 5.78 21.52
CA GLU A 57 -6.09 4.35 21.48
C GLU A 57 -5.96 3.80 20.05
N THR A 58 -5.76 2.49 19.95
CA THR A 58 -5.74 1.75 18.68
C THR A 58 -7.17 1.59 18.08
N VAL A 59 -7.35 0.68 17.13
CA VAL A 59 -8.63 0.40 16.47
C VAL A 59 -9.56 -0.52 17.28
N ASP A 60 -10.86 -0.42 17.03
CA ASP A 60 -11.88 -1.32 17.56
C ASP A 60 -12.07 -2.56 16.65
N ILE A 61 -12.53 -3.67 17.25
CA ILE A 61 -12.91 -4.89 16.54
C ILE A 61 -14.01 -4.61 15.50
N ASP A 62 -15.02 -3.80 15.83
CA ASP A 62 -16.13 -3.49 14.93
C ASP A 62 -15.66 -2.70 13.69
N GLU A 63 -14.66 -1.82 13.85
CA GLU A 63 -14.03 -1.10 12.74
C GLU A 63 -13.31 -2.07 11.79
N CYS A 64 -12.58 -3.04 12.35
CA CYS A 64 -11.85 -4.04 11.56
C CYS A 64 -12.79 -4.97 10.77
N ILE A 65 -13.90 -5.39 11.39
CA ILE A 65 -14.93 -6.20 10.73
C ILE A 65 -15.60 -5.42 9.59
N THR A 66 -15.94 -4.15 9.85
CA THR A 66 -16.52 -3.26 8.84
C THR A 66 -15.55 -3.05 7.68
N HIS A 67 -14.26 -2.89 7.97
CA HIS A 67 -13.24 -2.76 6.94
C HIS A 67 -13.17 -4.02 6.07
N LEU A 68 -13.15 -5.23 6.64
CA LEU A 68 -13.21 -6.47 5.87
C LEU A 68 -14.44 -6.55 4.95
N LYS A 69 -15.61 -6.16 5.46
CA LYS A 69 -16.86 -6.10 4.66
C LYS A 69 -16.72 -5.14 3.47
N PHE A 70 -16.13 -3.97 3.69
CA PHE A 70 -15.82 -3.00 2.62
C PHE A 70 -14.84 -3.57 1.58
N LEU A 71 -13.78 -4.25 2.02
CA LEU A 71 -12.82 -4.89 1.11
C LEU A 71 -13.51 -5.97 0.25
N SER A 72 -14.42 -6.78 0.82
CA SER A 72 -15.19 -7.74 0.03
C SER A 72 -16.13 -7.09 -0.99
N ALA A 73 -16.75 -5.94 -0.65
CA ALA A 73 -17.56 -5.17 -1.60
C ALA A 73 -16.72 -4.64 -2.77
N THR A 74 -15.53 -4.11 -2.50
CA THR A 74 -14.60 -3.64 -3.56
C THR A 74 -14.03 -4.78 -4.40
N ALA A 75 -13.78 -5.96 -3.79
CA ALA A 75 -13.39 -7.18 -4.51
C ALA A 75 -14.46 -7.62 -5.51
N LYS A 76 -15.74 -7.62 -5.09
CA LYS A 76 -16.89 -7.92 -5.97
C LYS A 76 -17.00 -6.92 -7.12
N LEU A 77 -16.83 -5.62 -6.85
CA LEU A 77 -16.81 -4.60 -7.89
C LEU A 77 -15.70 -4.87 -8.91
N ARG A 78 -14.47 -5.13 -8.45
CA ARG A 78 -13.34 -5.46 -9.32
C ARG A 78 -13.62 -6.68 -10.19
N ASN A 79 -14.15 -7.76 -9.61
CA ASN A 79 -14.50 -8.98 -10.35
C ASN A 79 -15.59 -8.74 -11.38
N PHE A 80 -16.61 -7.94 -11.06
CA PHE A 80 -17.66 -7.56 -11.99
C PHE A 80 -17.10 -6.81 -13.21
N ILE A 81 -16.28 -5.78 -12.98
CA ILE A 81 -15.67 -4.98 -14.07
C ILE A 81 -14.72 -5.83 -14.92
N ARG A 82 -13.88 -6.64 -14.28
CA ARG A 82 -13.00 -7.62 -14.96
C ARG A 82 -13.78 -8.71 -15.69
N GLY A 83 -15.02 -8.99 -15.33
CA GLY A 83 -15.85 -10.03 -15.97
C GLY A 83 -16.73 -9.53 -17.13
N LYS A 84 -17.01 -8.23 -17.20
CA LYS A 84 -17.94 -7.64 -18.19
C LYS A 84 -17.32 -7.40 -19.58
N ASP A 85 -17.51 -8.35 -20.51
CA ASP A 85 -17.07 -8.23 -21.91
C ASP A 85 -17.55 -6.93 -22.59
N LYS A 86 -16.76 -6.42 -23.53
CA LYS A 86 -16.98 -5.19 -24.34
C LYS A 86 -16.97 -3.87 -23.57
N LEU A 87 -16.80 -3.91 -22.24
CA LEU A 87 -16.75 -2.69 -21.44
C LEU A 87 -15.55 -1.83 -21.89
N PHE A 88 -15.82 -0.55 -22.14
CA PHE A 88 -14.85 0.43 -22.66
C PHE A 88 -14.24 0.09 -24.03
N GLY A 89 -14.93 -0.73 -24.83
CA GLY A 89 -14.43 -1.15 -26.13
C GLY A 89 -13.31 -2.19 -26.07
N VAL A 90 -13.11 -2.83 -24.92
CA VAL A 90 -12.13 -3.91 -24.75
C VAL A 90 -12.86 -5.25 -24.84
N HIS A 91 -12.47 -6.09 -25.81
CA HIS A 91 -13.23 -7.28 -26.17
C HIS A 91 -12.51 -8.58 -25.81
N ASP A 92 -13.24 -9.53 -25.21
CA ASP A 92 -12.70 -10.86 -24.90
C ASP A 92 -12.40 -11.68 -26.18
N ASN A 93 -13.00 -11.32 -27.32
CA ASN A 93 -12.72 -11.98 -28.59
C ASN A 93 -11.28 -11.76 -29.09
N GLU A 94 -10.57 -10.72 -28.60
CA GLU A 94 -9.19 -10.42 -28.98
C GLU A 94 -8.21 -11.52 -28.52
N VAL A 95 -8.62 -12.37 -27.57
CA VAL A 95 -7.88 -13.59 -27.20
C VAL A 95 -7.65 -14.50 -28.41
N ARG A 96 -8.59 -14.51 -29.37
CA ARG A 96 -8.50 -15.33 -30.59
C ARG A 96 -7.40 -14.87 -31.55
N ASN A 97 -6.83 -13.69 -31.34
CA ASN A 97 -5.68 -13.20 -32.11
C ASN A 97 -4.39 -13.97 -31.81
N PHE A 98 -4.38 -14.77 -30.73
CA PHE A 98 -3.22 -15.57 -30.32
C PHE A 98 -3.46 -17.05 -30.64
N SER A 99 -2.55 -17.67 -31.40
CA SER A 99 -2.66 -19.09 -31.77
C SER A 99 -2.23 -20.05 -30.65
N ASP A 100 -1.32 -19.63 -29.77
CA ASP A 100 -0.79 -20.46 -28.66
C ASP A 100 -1.75 -20.41 -27.45
N PRO A 101 -2.26 -21.56 -26.96
CA PRO A 101 -3.11 -21.62 -25.76
C PRO A 101 -2.52 -20.94 -24.52
N ARG A 102 -1.19 -20.98 -24.32
CA ARG A 102 -0.55 -20.30 -23.19
C ARG A 102 -0.65 -18.79 -23.32
N LYS A 103 -0.41 -18.27 -24.53
CA LYS A 103 -0.57 -16.85 -24.85
C LYS A 103 -2.04 -16.42 -24.78
N GLN A 104 -2.98 -17.30 -25.12
CA GLN A 104 -4.42 -17.02 -24.95
C GLN A 104 -4.80 -16.81 -23.47
N VAL A 105 -4.30 -17.66 -22.56
CA VAL A 105 -4.55 -17.50 -21.11
C VAL A 105 -3.96 -16.18 -20.60
N GLN A 106 -2.74 -15.83 -21.02
CA GLN A 106 -2.12 -14.56 -20.68
C GLN A 106 -2.91 -13.38 -21.25
N ALA A 107 -3.28 -13.43 -22.53
CA ALA A 107 -4.07 -12.40 -23.20
C ALA A 107 -5.41 -12.17 -22.50
N ALA A 108 -6.10 -13.23 -22.08
CA ALA A 108 -7.34 -13.14 -21.31
C ALA A 108 -7.12 -12.40 -19.98
N ALA A 109 -6.03 -12.69 -19.26
CA ALA A 109 -5.68 -11.95 -18.05
C ALA A 109 -5.40 -10.46 -18.35
N ARG A 110 -4.68 -10.15 -19.43
CA ARG A 110 -4.39 -8.76 -19.86
C ARG A 110 -5.64 -7.98 -20.26
N ILE A 111 -6.60 -8.60 -20.94
CA ILE A 111 -7.89 -7.97 -21.29
C ILE A 111 -8.69 -7.60 -20.04
N ARG A 112 -8.78 -8.53 -19.07
CA ARG A 112 -9.47 -8.28 -17.80
C ARG A 112 -8.78 -7.17 -17.01
N GLU A 113 -7.46 -7.19 -16.97
CA GLU A 113 -6.64 -6.16 -16.35
C GLU A 113 -6.85 -4.80 -17.04
N LYS A 114 -6.90 -4.75 -18.37
CA LYS A 114 -7.12 -3.51 -19.13
C LYS A 114 -8.46 -2.87 -18.79
N ARG A 115 -9.53 -3.66 -18.71
CA ARG A 115 -10.87 -3.17 -18.29
C ARG A 115 -10.84 -2.58 -16.89
N TRP A 116 -10.13 -3.23 -15.96
CA TRP A 116 -9.93 -2.70 -14.60
C TRP A 116 -9.12 -1.41 -14.59
N ALA A 117 -8.03 -1.33 -15.36
CA ALA A 117 -7.19 -0.14 -15.45
C ALA A 117 -7.96 1.09 -15.95
N VAL A 118 -8.77 0.92 -17.00
CA VAL A 118 -9.63 1.99 -17.53
C VAL A 118 -10.68 2.40 -16.50
N TYR A 119 -11.30 1.44 -15.82
CA TYR A 119 -12.27 1.72 -14.75
C TYR A 119 -11.66 2.54 -13.61
N VAL A 120 -10.48 2.15 -13.12
CA VAL A 120 -9.78 2.87 -12.04
C VAL A 120 -9.39 4.29 -12.48
N ALA A 121 -8.94 4.48 -13.71
CA ALA A 121 -8.64 5.82 -14.24
C ALA A 121 -9.88 6.73 -14.24
N ARG A 122 -11.06 6.18 -14.57
CA ARG A 122 -12.34 6.89 -14.48
C ARG A 122 -12.75 7.17 -13.03
N ALA A 123 -12.59 6.19 -12.14
CA ALA A 123 -12.89 6.34 -10.72
C ALA A 123 -12.05 7.45 -10.06
N VAL A 124 -10.75 7.55 -10.41
CA VAL A 124 -9.86 8.62 -9.94
C VAL A 124 -10.29 9.99 -10.46
N ASP A 125 -10.79 10.07 -11.69
CA ASP A 125 -11.33 11.31 -12.24
C ASP A 125 -12.59 11.76 -11.50
N ARG A 126 -13.52 10.83 -11.29
CA ARG A 126 -14.76 11.05 -10.51
C ARG A 126 -14.44 11.45 -9.07
N PHE A 127 -13.46 10.79 -8.44
CA PHE A 127 -12.95 11.15 -7.12
C PHE A 127 -12.35 12.56 -7.11
N THR A 128 -11.62 12.95 -8.16
CA THR A 128 -11.03 14.29 -8.27
C THR A 128 -12.11 15.36 -8.27
N VAL A 129 -13.18 15.18 -9.06
CA VAL A 129 -14.31 16.11 -9.11
C VAL A 129 -15.06 16.12 -7.78
N TRP A 130 -15.38 14.95 -7.21
CA TRP A 130 -16.05 14.85 -5.91
C TRP A 130 -15.24 15.50 -4.78
N TRP A 131 -13.93 15.31 -4.75
CA TRP A 131 -13.04 15.95 -3.77
C TRP A 131 -13.12 17.48 -3.84
N GLN A 132 -13.20 18.02 -5.05
CA GLN A 132 -13.26 19.47 -5.30
C GLN A 132 -14.64 20.07 -5.04
N THR A 133 -15.71 19.43 -5.51
CA THR A 133 -17.07 20.00 -5.51
C THR A 133 -17.92 19.54 -4.32
N CYS A 134 -17.68 18.32 -3.82
CA CYS A 134 -18.54 17.70 -2.82
C CYS A 134 -18.09 17.93 -1.38
N LEU A 135 -16.78 17.91 -1.14
CA LEU A 135 -16.21 18.04 0.21
C LEU A 135 -16.08 19.50 0.66
N PRO A 136 -16.39 19.82 1.93
CA PRO A 136 -16.25 21.17 2.46
C PRO A 136 -14.78 21.61 2.49
N SER A 137 -14.51 22.83 2.05
CA SER A 137 -13.23 23.52 2.26
C SER A 137 -13.42 24.60 3.32
N LEU A 138 -12.66 24.56 4.41
CA LEU A 138 -12.72 25.59 5.43
C LEU A 138 -11.79 26.74 5.03
N ASN A 139 -12.33 27.96 4.93
CA ASN A 139 -11.55 29.18 4.73
C ASN A 139 -10.79 29.55 6.02
N ASN A 140 -9.85 28.72 6.45
CA ASN A 140 -8.96 29.07 7.55
C ASN A 140 -7.64 29.57 6.97
N SER A 141 -7.19 30.73 7.44
CA SER A 141 -5.86 31.28 7.17
C SER A 141 -4.79 30.22 7.45
N ARG A 142 -3.76 30.22 6.60
CA ARG A 142 -2.67 29.24 6.56
C ARG A 142 -2.12 28.85 7.93
N ILE A 143 -1.89 27.54 8.07
CA ILE A 143 -0.88 26.90 8.93
C ILE A 143 -1.09 27.02 10.46
N SER A 144 -2.16 27.62 10.97
CA SER A 144 -2.50 27.42 12.39
C SER A 144 -3.31 26.14 12.60
N THR A 145 -2.57 25.14 13.09
CA THR A 145 -2.96 24.10 14.06
C THR A 145 -3.81 22.93 13.59
N LEU A 146 -3.15 21.76 13.43
CA LEU A 146 -3.72 20.42 13.70
C LEU A 146 -4.68 20.46 14.91
N ASN A 147 -4.38 21.30 15.91
CA ASN A 147 -5.17 21.49 17.14
C ASN A 147 -6.47 22.33 16.96
N SER A 148 -6.56 23.22 15.96
CA SER A 148 -7.77 24.00 15.64
C SER A 148 -8.81 23.20 14.85
N SER A 149 -8.43 22.04 14.31
CA SER A 149 -9.30 21.16 13.53
C SER A 149 -10.40 20.48 14.37
N SER A 150 -10.30 20.55 15.69
CA SER A 150 -11.23 19.91 16.64
C SER A 150 -12.69 20.39 16.55
N LYS A 151 -12.98 21.51 15.86
CA LYS A 151 -14.33 22.11 15.84
C LYS A 151 -15.18 21.86 14.59
N ALA A 152 -14.64 21.35 13.47
CA ALA A 152 -15.39 21.22 12.21
C ALA A 152 -15.30 19.79 11.64
N LYS A 153 -15.94 18.83 12.31
CA LYS A 153 -16.14 17.48 11.78
C LYS A 153 -17.28 17.47 10.75
N ILE A 154 -17.17 16.61 9.74
CA ILE A 154 -18.21 16.37 8.76
C ILE A 154 -19.24 15.43 9.38
N ALA A 155 -20.50 15.84 9.39
CA ALA A 155 -21.61 14.96 9.75
C ALA A 155 -21.95 14.09 8.53
N TRP A 156 -21.38 12.89 8.47
CA TRP A 156 -21.65 11.95 7.40
C TRP A 156 -23.06 11.37 7.50
N SER A 157 -23.74 11.31 6.37
CA SER A 157 -25.05 10.68 6.18
C SER A 157 -25.08 9.97 4.83
N ALA A 158 -25.96 8.98 4.68
CA ALA A 158 -25.99 8.13 3.48
C ALA A 158 -26.16 8.95 2.19
N ASN A 159 -27.01 9.98 2.23
CA ASN A 159 -27.30 10.89 1.11
C ASN A 159 -26.13 11.76 0.63
N ILE A 160 -25.00 11.81 1.32
CA ILE A 160 -23.80 12.52 0.87
C ILE A 160 -22.62 11.58 0.57
N LEU A 161 -22.83 10.26 0.67
CA LEU A 161 -21.82 9.27 0.27
C LEU A 161 -21.69 9.25 -1.25
N PRO A 162 -20.45 9.18 -1.78
CA PRO A 162 -20.25 8.96 -3.19
C PRO A 162 -20.40 7.46 -3.56
N PRO A 163 -20.41 7.14 -4.86
CA PRO A 163 -20.34 5.77 -5.38
C PRO A 163 -19.17 4.95 -4.83
N LEU A 164 -19.31 3.62 -4.82
CA LEU A 164 -18.33 2.69 -4.24
C LEU A 164 -16.91 2.84 -4.84
N ASP A 165 -16.79 3.13 -6.13
CA ASP A 165 -15.49 3.30 -6.77
C ASP A 165 -14.77 4.59 -6.33
N VAL A 166 -15.52 5.66 -6.08
CA VAL A 166 -15.00 6.90 -5.49
C VAL A 166 -14.57 6.67 -4.04
N ILE A 167 -15.36 5.90 -3.27
CA ILE A 167 -14.98 5.49 -1.89
C ILE A 167 -13.72 4.62 -1.90
N MET A 168 -13.58 3.72 -2.89
CA MET A 168 -12.38 2.88 -3.05
C MET A 168 -11.12 3.71 -3.33
N VAL A 169 -11.21 4.74 -4.18
CA VAL A 169 -10.09 5.68 -4.41
C VAL A 169 -9.77 6.44 -3.12
N TRP A 170 -10.79 6.90 -2.40
CA TRP A 170 -10.61 7.61 -1.12
C TRP A 170 -9.92 6.73 -0.08
N HIS A 171 -10.34 5.47 0.05
CA HIS A 171 -9.71 4.47 0.91
C HIS A 171 -8.22 4.32 0.60
N ALA A 172 -7.86 4.02 -0.65
CA ALA A 172 -6.46 3.85 -1.06
C ALA A 172 -5.61 5.12 -0.82
N TYR A 173 -6.21 6.30 -0.95
CA TYR A 173 -5.54 7.56 -0.68
C TYR A 173 -5.23 7.76 0.81
N MET A 174 -6.17 7.44 1.71
CA MET A 174 -5.98 7.57 3.16
C MET A 174 -4.93 6.61 3.71
N LEU A 175 -4.64 5.51 3.01
CA LEU A 175 -3.55 4.58 3.34
C LEU A 175 -2.15 5.14 3.01
N ASN A 176 -2.07 6.40 2.54
CA ASN A 176 -0.83 7.16 2.38
C ASN A 176 -0.84 8.36 3.34
N PRO A 177 -0.68 8.12 4.66
CA PRO A 177 -1.10 9.06 5.70
C PRO A 177 -0.39 10.42 5.64
N ARG A 178 0.91 10.46 5.32
CA ARG A 178 1.65 11.74 5.17
C ARG A 178 1.21 12.51 3.92
N ALA A 179 1.04 11.83 2.78
CA ALA A 179 0.57 12.47 1.55
C ALA A 179 -0.86 13.02 1.70
N PHE A 180 -1.73 12.24 2.36
CA PHE A 180 -3.09 12.65 2.66
C PHE A 180 -3.15 13.88 3.59
N LEU A 181 -2.31 13.92 4.63
CA LEU A 181 -2.20 15.09 5.52
C LEU A 181 -1.79 16.34 4.75
N GLU A 182 -0.73 16.23 3.95
CA GLU A 182 -0.16 17.35 3.20
C GLU A 182 -1.21 17.99 2.27
N ASP A 183 -1.95 17.17 1.53
CA ASP A 183 -3.02 17.67 0.65
C ASP A 183 -4.23 18.17 1.42
N CYS A 184 -4.59 17.58 2.57
CA CYS A 184 -5.64 18.12 3.42
C CYS A 184 -5.29 19.52 3.94
N LEU A 185 -4.03 19.75 4.32
CA LEU A 185 -3.51 21.06 4.71
C LEU A 185 -3.52 22.02 3.51
N ARG A 186 -2.91 21.60 2.40
CA ARG A 186 -2.73 22.43 1.20
C ARG A 186 -4.07 22.84 0.59
N GLN A 187 -5.03 21.93 0.53
CA GLN A 187 -6.32 22.12 -0.13
C GLN A 187 -7.45 22.50 0.83
N SER A 188 -7.12 22.81 2.10
CA SER A 188 -8.08 23.24 3.14
C SER A 188 -9.18 22.21 3.43
N LYS A 189 -8.84 20.91 3.40
CA LYS A 189 -9.73 19.76 3.64
C LYS A 189 -9.50 19.12 5.02
N MET A 190 -9.03 19.89 6.01
CA MET A 190 -8.75 19.38 7.36
C MET A 190 -9.99 18.88 8.11
N SER A 191 -11.20 19.25 7.70
CA SER A 191 -12.45 18.63 8.19
C SER A 191 -12.54 17.15 7.82
N VAL A 192 -12.10 16.77 6.61
CA VAL A 192 -12.03 15.38 6.15
C VAL A 192 -11.01 14.60 6.99
N TRP A 193 -9.84 15.19 7.21
CA TRP A 193 -8.81 14.66 8.10
C TRP A 193 -9.31 14.46 9.54
N ALA A 194 -9.97 15.46 10.12
CA ALA A 194 -10.47 15.40 11.50
C ALA A 194 -11.61 14.40 11.70
N THR A 195 -12.37 14.11 10.64
CA THR A 195 -13.53 13.21 10.69
C THR A 195 -13.13 11.75 10.48
N GLY A 196 -12.21 11.50 9.55
CA GLY A 196 -11.85 10.15 9.14
C GLY A 196 -12.90 9.47 8.26
N PHE A 197 -12.68 8.18 8.01
CA PHE A 197 -13.49 7.37 7.12
C PHE A 197 -14.84 7.03 7.77
N PRO A 198 -15.99 7.23 7.08
CA PRO A 198 -17.31 7.12 7.69
C PRO A 198 -17.80 5.68 7.80
N TRP A 199 -17.16 4.89 8.67
CA TRP A 199 -17.44 3.45 8.82
C TRP A 199 -18.91 3.14 9.08
N ASP A 200 -19.56 3.85 10.01
CA ASP A 200 -20.95 3.58 10.39
C ASP A 200 -21.89 3.72 9.19
N VAL A 201 -21.74 4.79 8.41
CA VAL A 201 -22.61 5.09 7.26
C VAL A 201 -22.30 4.16 6.09
N ILE A 202 -21.03 3.86 5.83
CA ILE A 202 -20.62 2.91 4.79
C ILE A 202 -21.12 1.51 5.12
N ASN A 203 -20.96 1.06 6.37
CA ASN A 203 -21.43 -0.26 6.81
C ASN A 203 -22.93 -0.42 6.62
N ALA A 204 -23.70 0.60 7.02
CA ALA A 204 -25.15 0.65 6.86
C ALA A 204 -25.59 0.66 5.40
N SER A 205 -24.73 1.13 4.49
CA SER A 205 -24.99 1.20 3.05
C SER A 205 -24.51 -0.03 2.27
N ILE A 206 -23.89 -1.03 2.93
CA ILE A 206 -23.50 -2.29 2.31
C ILE A 206 -24.41 -3.40 2.86
N ASP A 207 -25.08 -4.11 1.97
CA ASP A 207 -25.93 -5.24 2.38
C ASP A 207 -25.09 -6.39 2.98
N ASN A 208 -25.57 -7.01 4.07
CA ASN A 208 -24.79 -8.01 4.81
C ASN A 208 -24.63 -9.34 4.05
N GLY A 209 -25.56 -9.70 3.18
CA GLY A 209 -25.50 -10.96 2.42
C GLY A 209 -24.88 -10.78 1.04
N THR A 210 -25.45 -9.87 0.26
CA THR A 210 -25.07 -9.62 -1.13
C THR A 210 -23.80 -8.77 -1.24
N LEU A 211 -23.43 -8.01 -0.19
CA LEU A 211 -22.32 -7.04 -0.18
C LEU A 211 -22.45 -5.95 -1.27
N VAL A 212 -23.66 -5.73 -1.77
CA VAL A 212 -23.95 -4.63 -2.69
C VAL A 212 -23.98 -3.33 -1.90
N PHE A 213 -23.30 -2.31 -2.43
CA PHE A 213 -23.32 -0.96 -1.87
C PHE A 213 -24.48 -0.17 -2.47
N ASP A 214 -25.42 0.26 -1.63
CA ASP A 214 -26.54 1.12 -1.99
C ASP A 214 -26.89 2.06 -0.82
N PRO A 215 -26.41 3.33 -0.85
CA PRO A 215 -26.74 4.34 0.15
C PRO A 215 -28.11 5.02 -0.11
N GLY A 216 -28.87 4.59 -1.11
CA GLY A 216 -30.18 5.13 -1.46
C GLY A 216 -30.15 6.18 -2.58
N SER A 217 -31.35 6.50 -3.11
CA SER A 217 -31.52 7.35 -4.30
C SER A 217 -31.10 8.80 -4.09
N GLU A 218 -31.19 9.34 -2.87
CA GLU A 218 -30.75 10.70 -2.57
C GLU A 218 -29.24 10.88 -2.76
N ALA A 219 -28.44 9.89 -2.34
CA ALA A 219 -26.99 9.90 -2.55
C ALA A 219 -26.65 9.96 -4.03
N ARG A 220 -27.38 9.18 -4.84
CA ARG A 220 -27.28 9.19 -6.29
C ARG A 220 -27.56 10.55 -6.89
N ILE A 221 -28.70 11.15 -6.56
CA ILE A 221 -29.10 12.47 -7.06
C ILE A 221 -28.08 13.53 -6.62
N ASN A 222 -27.62 13.48 -5.37
CA ASN A 222 -26.63 14.42 -4.83
C ASN A 222 -25.31 14.35 -5.59
N PHE A 223 -24.78 13.14 -5.79
CA PHE A 223 -23.54 12.94 -6.51
C PHE A 223 -23.65 13.40 -7.97
N GLU A 224 -24.68 12.95 -8.69
CA GLU A 224 -24.87 13.27 -10.11
C GLU A 224 -25.04 14.78 -10.33
N SER A 225 -25.85 15.46 -9.49
CA SER A 225 -26.08 16.90 -9.60
C SER A 225 -24.86 17.76 -9.27
N ARG A 226 -24.04 17.36 -8.29
CA ARG A 226 -22.89 18.18 -7.84
C ARG A 226 -21.61 17.92 -8.62
N THR A 227 -21.48 16.76 -9.25
CA THR A 227 -20.27 16.38 -9.98
C THR A 227 -20.46 16.41 -11.51
N GLY A 228 -21.70 16.33 -11.99
CA GLY A 228 -22.00 16.13 -13.42
C GLY A 228 -21.64 14.73 -13.93
N HIS A 229 -21.16 13.84 -13.07
CA HIS A 229 -20.83 12.45 -13.39
C HIS A 229 -22.02 11.53 -13.09
N SER A 230 -22.22 10.50 -13.90
CA SER A 230 -23.22 9.45 -13.63
C SER A 230 -22.85 8.70 -12.35
N TRP A 231 -23.83 8.18 -11.60
CA TRP A 231 -23.57 7.30 -10.45
C TRP A 231 -22.84 6.02 -10.83
N ASP A 232 -23.15 5.45 -11.99
CA ASP A 232 -22.41 4.34 -12.57
C ASP A 232 -21.60 4.80 -13.78
N THR A 233 -20.28 4.66 -13.69
CA THR A 233 -19.33 5.09 -14.72
C THR A 233 -19.44 4.29 -16.02
N ILE A 234 -20.07 3.11 -16.02
CA ILE A 234 -20.27 2.32 -17.25
C ILE A 234 -21.17 3.03 -18.28
N HIS A 235 -21.98 4.00 -17.85
CA HIS A 235 -22.94 4.73 -18.69
C HIS A 235 -22.42 6.10 -19.14
N GLU A 236 -21.25 6.50 -18.66
CA GLU A 236 -20.66 7.79 -19.00
C GLU A 236 -19.97 7.77 -20.38
N SER A 237 -19.67 8.98 -20.88
CA SER A 237 -18.94 9.20 -22.13
C SER A 237 -17.70 8.29 -22.27
N PRO A 238 -17.42 7.76 -23.48
CA PRO A 238 -16.17 7.06 -23.78
C PRO A 238 -14.96 8.00 -23.84
N ASN A 239 -15.19 9.32 -23.80
CA ASN A 239 -14.15 10.35 -23.86
C ASN A 239 -14.11 11.19 -22.58
N LYS A 240 -12.90 11.57 -22.17
CA LYS A 240 -12.58 12.60 -21.17
C LYS A 240 -12.39 13.94 -21.86
N SER A 241 -13.05 14.99 -21.35
CA SER A 241 -12.82 16.37 -21.80
C SER A 241 -11.53 16.93 -21.20
N LEU A 242 -10.71 17.54 -22.04
CA LEU A 242 -9.46 18.21 -21.71
C LEU A 242 -9.43 19.60 -22.38
N LEU A 243 -8.66 20.54 -21.84
CA LEU A 243 -8.40 21.81 -22.51
C LEU A 243 -7.02 21.78 -23.15
N CYS A 244 -6.95 22.16 -24.43
CA CYS A 244 -5.67 22.29 -25.12
C CYS A 244 -4.80 23.37 -24.44
N PHE A 245 -3.56 23.05 -24.09
CA PHE A 245 -2.68 24.00 -23.40
C PHE A 245 -2.33 25.22 -24.26
N ARG A 246 -2.32 25.07 -25.60
CA ARG A 246 -2.01 26.12 -26.57
C ARG A 246 -3.22 27.01 -26.90
N CYS A 247 -4.27 26.44 -27.50
CA CYS A 247 -5.40 27.23 -28.00
C CYS A 247 -6.62 27.25 -27.07
N LYS A 248 -6.58 26.55 -25.93
CA LYS A 248 -7.68 26.41 -24.96
C LYS A 248 -8.97 25.75 -25.48
N GLN A 249 -8.99 25.33 -26.75
CA GLN A 249 -10.07 24.53 -27.31
C GLN A 249 -10.25 23.23 -26.51
N GLU A 250 -11.52 22.85 -26.32
CA GLU A 250 -11.88 21.55 -25.74
C GLU A 250 -11.40 20.40 -26.65
N VAL A 251 -10.79 19.40 -26.03
CA VAL A 251 -10.27 18.18 -26.67
C VAL A 251 -10.93 16.99 -25.99
N LEU A 252 -11.62 16.17 -26.79
CA LEU A 252 -12.23 14.93 -26.32
C LEU A 252 -11.23 13.78 -26.48
N ALA A 253 -10.59 13.38 -25.38
CA ALA A 253 -9.63 12.27 -25.36
C ALA A 253 -10.36 10.96 -25.02
N PRO A 254 -10.28 9.91 -25.85
CA PRO A 254 -10.85 8.61 -25.48
C PRO A 254 -10.20 8.08 -24.21
N TRP A 255 -10.96 7.39 -23.37
CA TRP A 255 -10.40 6.76 -22.16
C TRP A 255 -9.35 5.72 -22.52
N THR A 256 -9.60 4.94 -23.56
CA THR A 256 -8.63 4.01 -24.15
C THR A 256 -8.90 3.90 -25.65
N GLU A 257 -7.85 3.72 -26.45
CA GLU A 257 -7.99 3.53 -27.89
C GLU A 257 -6.87 2.63 -28.41
N GLY A 258 -7.24 1.54 -29.09
CA GLY A 258 -6.31 0.56 -29.66
C GLY A 258 -6.76 -0.88 -29.37
N SER A 259 -5.85 -1.83 -29.55
CA SER A 259 -6.10 -3.26 -29.32
C SER A 259 -4.99 -3.90 -28.47
N ILE A 260 -5.18 -5.15 -28.07
CA ILE A 260 -4.20 -5.90 -27.27
C ILE A 260 -2.81 -6.00 -27.93
N GLY A 261 -2.72 -5.94 -29.26
CA GLY A 261 -1.47 -6.12 -30.00
C GLY A 261 -1.14 -7.60 -30.26
N CYS A 262 0.10 -7.88 -30.68
CA CYS A 262 0.53 -9.22 -31.13
C CYS A 262 1.23 -10.07 -30.07
N ASP A 263 1.52 -9.51 -28.89
CA ASP A 263 2.23 -10.20 -27.81
C ASP A 263 1.63 -9.84 -26.44
N PRO A 264 1.15 -10.81 -25.64
CA PRO A 264 0.60 -10.54 -24.31
C PRO A 264 1.59 -9.93 -23.32
N ASP A 265 2.90 -10.07 -23.56
CA ASP A 265 3.95 -9.48 -22.70
C ASP A 265 4.12 -7.97 -22.89
N VAL A 266 3.58 -7.42 -23.99
CA VAL A 266 3.52 -5.98 -24.26
C VAL A 266 2.10 -5.53 -24.62
N ALA A 267 1.10 -6.23 -24.06
CA ALA A 267 -0.30 -5.98 -24.33
C ALA A 267 -0.68 -4.50 -24.14
N PHE A 268 -1.40 -3.94 -25.12
CA PHE A 268 -1.91 -2.56 -25.12
C PHE A 268 -0.82 -1.45 -25.09
N ALA A 269 0.46 -1.77 -25.33
CA ALA A 269 1.54 -0.78 -25.29
C ALA A 269 1.38 0.39 -26.28
N HIS A 270 0.67 0.15 -27.39
CA HIS A 270 0.42 1.13 -28.44
C HIS A 270 -0.91 1.88 -28.28
N CYS A 271 -1.67 1.63 -27.22
CA CYS A 271 -2.90 2.37 -26.97
C CYS A 271 -2.61 3.83 -26.58
N VAL A 272 -3.46 4.77 -27.03
CA VAL A 272 -3.15 6.22 -27.02
C VAL A 272 -4.18 7.09 -26.29
N GLY A 273 -5.19 6.50 -25.67
CA GLY A 273 -6.19 7.17 -24.85
C GLY A 273 -5.65 7.63 -23.48
N TYR A 274 -6.50 8.33 -22.73
CA TYR A 274 -6.16 8.98 -21.46
C TYR A 274 -5.69 8.00 -20.38
N ALA A 275 -6.30 6.81 -20.30
CA ALA A 275 -5.92 5.74 -19.39
C ALA A 275 -4.80 4.84 -19.94
N ASP A 276 -4.24 5.15 -21.11
CA ASP A 276 -3.18 4.36 -21.74
C ASP A 276 -1.81 4.95 -21.42
N LYS A 277 -0.78 4.09 -21.39
CA LYS A 277 0.61 4.52 -21.17
C LYS A 277 1.10 5.54 -22.20
N SER A 278 0.73 5.32 -23.46
CA SER A 278 1.25 6.07 -24.60
C SER A 278 0.30 7.20 -25.04
N LEU A 279 -0.41 7.83 -24.08
CA LEU A 279 -1.34 8.93 -24.32
C LEU A 279 -0.81 9.91 -25.37
N ARG A 280 -1.56 10.04 -26.46
CA ARG A 280 -1.28 10.97 -27.55
C ARG A 280 -2.58 11.38 -28.23
N VAL A 281 -3.13 12.51 -27.82
CA VAL A 281 -4.37 13.06 -28.39
C VAL A 281 -4.09 14.42 -29.04
N PRO A 282 -4.21 14.55 -30.38
CA PRO A 282 -4.00 15.81 -31.06
C PRO A 282 -5.19 16.76 -30.86
N CYS A 283 -4.91 18.01 -30.54
CA CYS A 283 -5.94 19.05 -30.51
C CYS A 283 -6.54 19.24 -31.92
N PRO A 284 -7.87 19.23 -32.08
CA PRO A 284 -8.50 19.36 -33.40
C PRO A 284 -8.18 20.69 -34.07
N ALA A 285 -8.03 21.77 -33.29
CA ALA A 285 -7.79 23.13 -33.78
C ALA A 285 -6.31 23.40 -34.10
N CYS A 286 -5.39 23.22 -33.15
CA CYS A 286 -3.99 23.63 -33.29
C CYS A 286 -2.98 22.48 -33.44
N LYS A 287 -3.46 21.22 -33.47
CA LYS A 287 -2.67 20.00 -33.64
C LYS A 287 -1.63 19.70 -32.54
N PHE A 288 -1.55 20.51 -31.49
CA PHE A 288 -0.75 20.22 -30.30
C PHE A 288 -1.13 18.85 -29.74
N ASN A 289 -0.14 17.99 -29.47
CA ASN A 289 -0.37 16.65 -28.92
C ASN A 289 -0.40 16.70 -27.40
N ILE A 290 -1.53 16.36 -26.81
CA ILE A 290 -1.64 16.15 -25.36
C ILE A 290 -1.07 14.76 -25.03
N THR A 291 -0.06 14.75 -24.17
CA THR A 291 0.64 13.57 -23.64
C THR A 291 0.65 13.59 -22.10
N HIS A 292 0.98 12.45 -21.47
CA HIS A 292 1.16 12.42 -20.01
C HIS A 292 2.23 13.39 -19.51
N ASP A 293 3.32 13.59 -20.26
CA ASP A 293 4.37 14.54 -19.87
C ASP A 293 3.88 15.98 -19.96
N SER A 294 3.13 16.33 -21.00
CA SER A 294 2.53 17.67 -21.12
C SER A 294 1.54 17.95 -19.98
N LEU A 295 0.77 16.95 -19.53
CA LEU A 295 -0.13 17.08 -18.38
C LEU A 295 0.64 17.32 -17.08
N ARG A 296 1.75 16.61 -16.85
CA ARG A 296 2.61 16.77 -15.65
C ARG A 296 3.27 18.15 -15.61
N VAL A 297 3.77 18.63 -16.74
CA VAL A 297 4.34 19.99 -16.85
C VAL A 297 3.26 21.05 -16.63
N GLN A 298 2.07 20.87 -17.21
CA GLN A 298 0.95 21.79 -16.99
C GLN A 298 0.52 21.81 -15.50
N LYS A 299 0.51 20.66 -14.81
CA LYS A 299 0.28 20.60 -13.36
C LYS A 299 1.33 21.43 -12.61
N PHE A 300 2.62 21.21 -12.88
CA PHE A 300 3.72 21.97 -12.26
C PHE A 300 3.58 23.47 -12.51
N ARG A 301 3.35 23.89 -13.76
CA ARG A 301 3.11 25.29 -14.12
C ARG A 301 1.96 25.89 -13.34
N SER A 302 0.85 25.17 -13.24
CA SER A 302 -0.35 25.64 -12.54
C SER A 302 -0.10 25.82 -11.03
N ASP A 303 0.63 24.90 -10.40
CA ASP A 303 1.02 25.05 -8.99
C ASP A 303 1.99 26.23 -8.80
N VAL A 304 2.97 26.42 -9.69
CA VAL A 304 3.87 27.59 -9.67
C VAL A 304 3.06 28.89 -9.80
N GLN A 305 2.10 28.95 -10.72
CA GLN A 305 1.24 30.12 -10.88
C GLN A 305 0.42 30.42 -9.63
N LYS A 306 -0.15 29.39 -8.97
CA LYS A 306 -0.89 29.55 -7.71
C LYS A 306 0.04 29.98 -6.56
N LEU A 307 1.27 29.47 -6.50
CA LEU A 307 2.27 29.96 -5.54
C LEU A 307 2.58 31.44 -5.76
N LEU A 308 2.75 31.86 -7.01
CA LEU A 308 3.16 33.23 -7.31
C LEU A 308 2.03 34.25 -7.17
N LYS A 309 0.78 33.84 -7.39
CA LYS A 309 -0.41 34.70 -7.37
C LYS A 309 -1.10 34.69 -6.01
N ASP A 310 -1.32 33.50 -5.49
CA ASP A 310 -2.16 33.27 -4.31
C ASP A 310 -1.32 32.88 -3.09
N ASP A 311 0.01 32.74 -3.24
CA ASP A 311 0.94 32.19 -2.23
C ASP A 311 0.57 30.76 -1.80
N PHE A 312 -0.13 30.03 -2.68
CA PHE A 312 -0.51 28.64 -2.49
C PHE A 312 0.73 27.73 -2.54
N PRO A 313 1.13 27.05 -1.43
CA PRO A 313 2.39 26.34 -1.36
C PRO A 313 2.52 25.24 -2.42
N MET A 314 3.74 25.02 -2.89
CA MET A 314 4.03 23.88 -3.77
C MET A 314 3.79 22.57 -2.99
N PRO A 315 3.23 21.53 -3.63
CA PRO A 315 3.29 20.16 -3.12
C PRO A 315 4.72 19.79 -2.68
N GLY A 316 4.86 19.07 -1.58
CA GLY A 316 6.13 18.61 -0.99
C GLY A 316 6.80 19.61 -0.05
N THR A 317 6.12 20.71 0.31
CA THR A 317 6.72 21.82 1.08
C THR A 317 6.02 22.15 2.41
N LEU A 318 5.15 21.27 2.92
CA LEU A 318 4.41 21.53 4.17
C LEU A 318 4.79 20.61 5.33
N LEU A 319 5.37 19.44 5.07
CA LEU A 319 5.71 18.47 6.10
C LEU A 319 7.24 18.40 6.29
N ALA A 320 7.67 18.43 7.54
CA ALA A 320 9.04 18.14 7.95
C ALA A 320 9.37 16.65 7.75
N GLN A 321 10.64 16.29 7.93
CA GLN A 321 11.14 14.93 7.68
C GLN A 321 10.48 13.87 8.59
N ASN A 322 10.09 14.27 9.80
CA ASN A 322 9.32 13.44 10.74
C ASN A 322 7.83 13.28 10.33
N GLY A 323 7.38 13.93 9.24
CA GLY A 323 6.01 13.87 8.74
C GLY A 323 5.03 14.81 9.42
N THR A 324 5.46 15.62 10.38
CA THR A 324 4.61 16.64 11.01
C THR A 324 4.67 17.95 10.23
N PRO A 325 3.67 18.85 10.34
CA PRO A 325 3.76 20.16 9.69
C PRO A 325 5.03 20.90 10.08
N ALA A 326 5.71 21.46 9.09
CA ALA A 326 6.94 22.23 9.29
C ALA A 326 6.64 23.55 9.99
N ASP A 327 7.56 23.99 10.84
CA ASP A 327 7.48 25.29 11.50
C ASP A 327 8.40 26.29 10.77
N ASP A 328 7.80 27.33 10.20
CA ASP A 328 8.53 28.37 9.47
C ASP A 328 9.49 29.15 10.38
N GLU A 329 9.25 29.19 11.71
CA GLU A 329 10.07 29.93 12.67
C GLU A 329 11.41 29.24 12.97
N ASN A 330 11.49 27.91 12.83
CA ASN A 330 12.68 27.12 13.19
C ASN A 330 13.71 26.98 12.06
N GLY A 331 13.51 27.67 10.93
CA GLY A 331 14.44 27.63 9.81
C GLY A 331 14.40 26.31 9.02
N ASP A 332 13.27 25.61 9.03
CA ASP A 332 13.09 24.38 8.24
C ASP A 332 13.29 24.66 6.74
N ASN A 333 14.18 23.88 6.12
CA ASN A 333 14.46 23.96 4.67
C ASN A 333 13.28 23.50 3.81
N VAL A 334 12.21 22.95 4.41
CA VAL A 334 11.03 22.43 3.71
C VAL A 334 10.35 23.49 2.84
N CYS A 335 10.32 24.75 3.30
CA CYS A 335 9.76 25.88 2.55
C CYS A 335 10.74 26.53 1.56
N PHE A 336 11.98 26.04 1.48
CA PHE A 336 13.00 26.56 0.56
C PHE A 336 12.54 26.57 -0.92
N PRO A 337 11.90 25.51 -1.46
CA PRO A 337 11.44 25.54 -2.84
C PRO A 337 10.48 26.68 -3.15
N ASN A 338 9.55 26.98 -2.23
CA ASN A 338 8.63 28.11 -2.37
C ASN A 338 9.39 29.44 -2.44
N ARG A 339 10.40 29.63 -1.58
CA ARG A 339 11.24 30.84 -1.59
C ARG A 339 12.06 30.97 -2.87
N LEU A 340 12.71 29.88 -3.31
CA LEU A 340 13.52 29.89 -4.54
C LEU A 340 12.67 30.24 -5.75
N ILE A 341 11.46 29.67 -5.87
CA ILE A 341 10.54 29.97 -6.98
C ILE A 341 10.08 31.43 -6.93
N LYS A 342 9.71 31.94 -5.75
CA LYS A 342 9.20 33.32 -5.60
C LYS A 342 10.26 34.39 -5.84
N GLU A 343 11.45 34.21 -5.26
CA GLU A 343 12.48 35.26 -5.16
C GLU A 343 13.67 35.03 -6.12
N GLY A 344 13.79 33.81 -6.67
CA GLY A 344 15.00 33.37 -7.37
C GLY A 344 14.82 33.08 -8.85
N ILE A 345 13.80 32.30 -9.22
CA ILE A 345 13.71 31.64 -10.54
C ILE A 345 12.31 31.73 -11.20
N ARG A 346 11.53 32.74 -10.81
CA ARG A 346 10.13 32.92 -11.23
C ARG A 346 9.96 32.95 -12.76
N SER A 347 10.66 33.87 -13.42
CA SER A 347 10.48 34.13 -14.84
C SER A 347 11.00 32.97 -15.68
N GLU A 348 12.13 32.42 -15.29
CA GLU A 348 12.80 31.29 -15.93
C GLU A 348 11.91 30.05 -15.91
N LEU A 349 11.30 29.72 -14.77
CA LEU A 349 10.38 28.57 -14.69
C LEU A 349 9.08 28.81 -15.47
N LEU A 350 8.54 30.03 -15.46
CA LEU A 350 7.35 30.35 -16.24
C LEU A 350 7.62 30.37 -17.75
N GLN A 351 8.83 30.66 -18.19
CA GLN A 351 9.18 30.52 -19.60
C GLN A 351 9.37 29.04 -19.96
N LEU A 352 10.18 28.32 -19.18
CA LEU A 352 10.49 26.90 -19.41
C LEU A 352 9.26 26.01 -19.51
N THR A 353 8.26 26.27 -18.65
CA THR A 353 7.05 25.46 -18.54
C THR A 353 5.94 25.92 -19.48
N ASP A 354 6.17 26.95 -20.30
CA ASP A 354 5.20 27.34 -21.32
C ASP A 354 5.21 26.37 -22.50
N LEU A 355 4.24 25.45 -22.53
CA LEU A 355 4.12 24.44 -23.57
C LEU A 355 3.73 25.01 -24.95
N THR A 356 3.39 26.31 -25.04
CA THR A 356 3.17 26.96 -26.33
C THR A 356 4.49 27.26 -27.04
N GLU A 357 5.54 27.55 -26.29
CA GLU A 357 6.90 27.82 -26.78
C GLU A 357 7.80 26.58 -26.68
N ASN A 358 7.60 25.76 -25.64
CA ASN A 358 8.47 24.63 -25.28
C ASN A 358 7.68 23.31 -25.23
N GLU A 359 7.21 22.83 -26.39
CA GLU A 359 6.35 21.63 -26.50
C GLU A 359 7.02 20.34 -25.97
N SER A 360 8.35 20.26 -25.99
CA SER A 360 9.11 19.09 -25.54
C SER A 360 9.51 19.12 -24.06
N THR A 361 9.14 20.16 -23.30
CA THR A 361 9.47 20.24 -21.86
C THR A 361 8.88 19.05 -21.12
N SER A 362 9.69 18.45 -20.25
CA SER A 362 9.29 17.38 -19.34
C SER A 362 9.67 17.72 -17.89
N ILE A 363 9.25 16.88 -16.94
CA ILE A 363 9.71 17.00 -15.54
C ILE A 363 11.22 16.81 -15.42
N GLU A 364 11.84 16.00 -16.30
CA GLU A 364 13.31 15.87 -16.37
C GLU A 364 13.97 17.18 -16.79
N THR A 365 13.40 17.88 -17.77
CA THR A 365 13.88 19.21 -18.18
C THR A 365 13.79 20.22 -17.03
N ILE A 366 12.67 20.22 -16.30
CA ILE A 366 12.46 21.10 -15.13
C ILE A 366 13.49 20.79 -14.03
N ARG A 367 13.73 19.50 -13.73
CA ARG A 367 14.76 19.04 -12.80
C ARG A 367 16.13 19.61 -13.18
N ASP A 368 16.56 19.46 -14.42
CA ASP A 368 17.89 19.88 -14.86
C ASP A 368 18.13 21.39 -14.69
N HIS A 369 17.10 22.19 -14.98
CA HIS A 369 17.16 23.63 -14.75
C HIS A 369 17.25 23.95 -13.26
N ILE A 370 16.43 23.31 -12.42
CA ILE A 370 16.50 23.47 -10.95
C ILE A 370 17.88 23.09 -10.43
N GLU A 371 18.45 21.96 -10.87
CA GLU A 371 19.81 21.56 -10.49
C GLU A 371 20.87 22.58 -10.90
N GLY A 372 20.71 23.20 -12.07
CA GLY A 372 21.54 24.33 -12.52
C GLY A 372 21.47 25.50 -11.55
N PHE A 373 20.27 25.91 -11.15
CA PHE A 373 20.06 26.99 -10.17
C PHE A 373 20.63 26.66 -8.79
N LEU A 374 20.50 25.42 -8.33
CA LEU A 374 21.05 24.96 -7.05
C LEU A 374 22.60 24.94 -7.03
N LYS A 375 23.27 25.04 -8.18
CA LYS A 375 24.73 25.21 -8.25
C LYS A 375 25.15 26.68 -8.09
N SER A 376 24.24 27.64 -8.25
CA SER A 376 24.55 29.07 -8.19
C SER A 376 24.63 29.57 -6.74
N ARG A 377 25.86 29.77 -6.25
CA ARG A 377 26.10 30.28 -4.89
C ARG A 377 25.54 31.68 -4.66
N SER A 378 25.58 32.55 -5.67
CA SER A 378 25.04 33.92 -5.58
C SER A 378 23.52 33.91 -5.43
N LEU A 379 22.83 33.04 -6.18
CA LEU A 379 21.39 32.85 -6.07
C LEU A 379 21.00 32.29 -4.70
N LEU A 380 21.68 31.23 -4.24
CA LEU A 380 21.39 30.63 -2.94
C LEU A 380 21.62 31.61 -1.79
N ARG A 381 22.68 32.42 -1.84
CA ARG A 381 22.95 33.45 -0.81
C ARG A 381 21.89 34.56 -0.80
N ARG A 382 21.26 34.84 -1.94
CA ARG A 382 20.18 35.84 -2.03
C ARG A 382 18.86 35.32 -1.45
N VAL A 383 18.57 34.03 -1.65
CA VAL A 383 17.29 33.40 -1.28
C VAL A 383 17.30 32.86 0.17
N ASN A 384 18.44 32.36 0.66
CA ASN A 384 18.55 31.87 2.03
C ASN A 384 18.79 33.06 2.99
N LYS A 385 17.80 33.35 3.84
CA LYS A 385 17.89 34.36 4.91
C LYS A 385 18.77 33.90 6.09
N THR A 386 19.10 32.61 6.19
CA THR A 386 19.91 32.01 7.26
C THR A 386 21.35 31.73 6.78
N ILE A 387 22.32 32.08 7.63
CA ILE A 387 23.76 32.08 7.39
C ILE A 387 24.24 30.71 6.86
N LEU A 388 24.80 30.70 5.64
CA LEU A 388 25.61 29.60 5.13
C LEU A 388 26.86 29.46 6.03
N THR A 389 26.78 28.64 7.08
CA THR A 389 27.97 28.21 7.80
C THR A 389 28.85 27.42 6.82
N SER A 390 30.11 27.84 6.75
CA SER A 390 31.16 27.36 5.84
C SER A 390 31.07 25.87 5.47
N GLY A 391 31.02 25.59 4.17
CA GLY A 391 31.41 24.30 3.58
C GLY A 391 30.26 23.34 3.29
N ASN A 392 29.98 23.10 2.00
CA ASN A 392 29.19 21.99 1.45
C ASN A 392 27.72 21.82 1.94
N SER A 393 27.03 22.88 2.35
CA SER A 393 25.61 22.84 2.74
C SER A 393 24.62 22.85 1.55
N SER A 394 24.62 21.81 0.69
CA SER A 394 23.67 21.69 -0.44
C SER A 394 22.62 20.59 -0.29
N MET A 395 22.68 19.78 0.78
CA MET A 395 21.88 18.57 0.91
C MET A 395 20.42 18.83 1.33
N PRO A 396 20.12 19.68 2.33
CA PRO A 396 18.73 19.92 2.74
C PRO A 396 17.87 20.60 1.66
N GLU A 397 18.44 21.56 0.92
CA GLU A 397 17.76 22.23 -0.20
C GLU A 397 17.45 21.24 -1.33
N ARG A 398 18.42 20.38 -1.66
CA ARG A 398 18.25 19.31 -2.66
C ARG A 398 17.18 18.30 -2.23
N ILE A 399 17.14 17.90 -0.96
CA ILE A 399 16.10 16.99 -0.43
C ILE A 399 14.72 17.65 -0.54
N SER A 400 14.61 18.95 -0.24
CA SER A 400 13.34 19.67 -0.29
C SER A 400 12.80 19.77 -1.72
N PHE A 401 13.65 20.07 -2.70
CA PHE A 401 13.24 20.03 -4.11
C PHE A 401 12.94 18.62 -4.62
N ARG A 402 13.62 17.60 -4.10
CA ARG A 402 13.30 16.19 -4.41
C ARG A 402 11.86 15.87 -4.00
N ASN A 403 11.45 16.32 -2.81
CA ASN A 403 10.09 16.14 -2.32
C ASN A 403 9.06 16.85 -3.20
N VAL A 404 9.37 18.04 -3.73
CA VAL A 404 8.49 18.75 -4.69
C VAL A 404 8.38 17.96 -5.99
N LEU A 405 9.50 17.60 -6.60
CA LEU A 405 9.53 16.95 -7.91
C LEU A 405 8.87 15.56 -7.89
N SER A 406 8.94 14.82 -6.78
CA SER A 406 8.26 13.53 -6.65
C SER A 406 6.73 13.64 -6.74
N ARG A 407 6.15 14.83 -6.55
CA ARG A 407 4.70 15.10 -6.73
C ARG A 407 4.27 15.28 -8.18
N TYR A 408 5.21 15.35 -9.12
CA TYR A 408 4.94 15.57 -10.55
C TYR A 408 5.46 14.43 -11.41
N TRP A 409 6.42 13.65 -10.88
CA TRP A 409 6.92 12.47 -11.56
C TRP A 409 5.83 11.42 -11.63
N GLU A 410 5.51 10.96 -12.85
CA GLU A 410 4.46 9.94 -13.04
C GLU A 410 3.11 10.32 -12.39
N ASN A 411 2.81 11.62 -12.23
CA ASN A 411 1.56 12.05 -11.62
C ASN A 411 1.10 13.40 -12.17
N SER A 412 -0.01 13.39 -12.91
CA SER A 412 -0.69 14.57 -13.44
C SER A 412 -1.94 14.97 -12.64
N SER A 413 -2.35 14.16 -11.65
CA SER A 413 -3.51 14.44 -10.79
C SER A 413 -3.20 15.57 -9.80
N PRO A 414 -4.20 16.25 -9.20
CA PRO A 414 -3.94 17.32 -8.23
C PRO A 414 -3.40 16.84 -6.88
N PHE A 415 -3.31 15.52 -6.65
CA PHE A 415 -2.91 14.91 -5.40
C PHE A 415 -1.40 14.64 -5.34
N ALA A 416 -0.89 14.42 -4.13
CA ALA A 416 0.52 14.21 -3.84
C ALA A 416 1.07 12.85 -4.32
N ILE A 417 0.19 11.91 -4.68
CA ILE A 417 0.54 10.56 -5.17
C ILE A 417 -0.28 10.19 -6.42
N ASP A 418 0.19 9.19 -7.16
CA ASP A 418 -0.58 8.54 -8.21
C ASP A 418 -1.66 7.62 -7.62
N LEU A 419 -2.89 8.13 -7.56
CA LEU A 419 -4.05 7.41 -7.03
C LEU A 419 -4.43 6.19 -7.87
N ILE A 420 -4.15 6.19 -9.18
CA ILE A 420 -4.41 5.01 -10.03
C ILE A 420 -3.51 3.88 -9.55
N GLY A 421 -2.20 4.13 -9.49
CA GLY A 421 -1.24 3.16 -8.99
C GLY A 421 -1.52 2.70 -7.55
N ALA A 422 -1.97 3.60 -6.66
CA ALA A 422 -2.32 3.27 -5.28
C ALA A 422 -3.49 2.26 -5.22
N VAL A 423 -4.58 2.51 -5.95
CA VAL A 423 -5.73 1.58 -6.02
C VAL A 423 -5.31 0.23 -6.61
N ILE A 424 -4.49 0.23 -7.66
CA ILE A 424 -4.02 -1.02 -8.30
C ILE A 424 -3.18 -1.86 -7.33
N ARG A 425 -2.25 -1.25 -6.58
CA ARG A 425 -1.47 -1.94 -5.56
C ARG A 425 -2.34 -2.47 -4.42
N GLN A 426 -3.28 -1.68 -3.93
CA GLN A 426 -4.24 -2.13 -2.91
C GLN A 426 -5.12 -3.30 -3.39
N GLY A 427 -5.37 -3.42 -4.70
CA GLY A 427 -6.08 -4.55 -5.28
C GLY A 427 -5.51 -5.92 -4.89
N THR A 428 -4.18 -6.06 -4.85
CA THR A 428 -3.53 -7.33 -4.43
C THR A 428 -3.78 -7.62 -2.95
N PHE A 429 -3.88 -6.59 -2.09
CA PHE A 429 -4.24 -6.76 -0.68
C PHE A 429 -5.70 -7.21 -0.54
N VAL A 430 -6.62 -6.53 -1.24
CA VAL A 430 -8.05 -6.86 -1.30
C VAL A 430 -8.27 -8.32 -1.71
N ASP A 431 -7.62 -8.77 -2.78
CA ASP A 431 -7.75 -10.16 -3.26
C ASP A 431 -7.28 -11.16 -2.20
N LYS A 432 -6.21 -10.85 -1.45
CA LYS A 432 -5.71 -11.71 -0.37
C LYS A 432 -6.70 -11.77 0.78
N MET A 433 -7.27 -10.65 1.20
CA MET A 433 -8.30 -10.63 2.26
C MET A 433 -9.52 -11.45 1.87
N GLU A 434 -10.00 -11.30 0.64
CA GLU A 434 -11.17 -12.02 0.11
C GLU A 434 -10.92 -13.53 0.03
N ASN A 435 -9.75 -13.93 -0.48
CA ASN A 435 -9.36 -15.34 -0.63
C ASN A 435 -9.12 -16.04 0.71
N ILE A 436 -8.56 -15.34 1.71
CA ILE A 436 -8.43 -15.88 3.07
C ILE A 436 -9.80 -15.98 3.75
N GLY A 437 -10.72 -15.06 3.43
CA GLY A 437 -12.11 -15.18 3.84
C GLY A 437 -12.36 -14.95 5.33
N TRP A 438 -11.53 -14.16 6.03
CA TRP A 438 -11.71 -13.90 7.47
C TRP A 438 -13.10 -13.40 7.83
N ILE A 439 -13.73 -12.59 6.97
CA ILE A 439 -15.10 -12.07 7.18
C ILE A 439 -16.15 -13.18 7.35
N ARG A 440 -15.87 -14.39 6.84
CA ARG A 440 -16.75 -15.57 6.94
C ARG A 440 -16.39 -16.48 8.12
N SER A 441 -15.42 -16.11 8.96
CA SER A 441 -14.99 -16.91 10.11
C SER A 441 -16.04 -16.91 11.21
N SER A 442 -16.37 -18.10 11.74
CA SER A 442 -17.25 -18.26 12.91
C SER A 442 -16.66 -17.64 14.19
N HIS A 443 -15.35 -17.40 14.23
CA HIS A 443 -14.63 -16.80 15.36
C HIS A 443 -14.13 -15.38 15.07
N LEU A 444 -14.69 -14.70 14.07
CA LEU A 444 -14.22 -13.42 13.54
C LEU A 444 -13.83 -12.39 14.61
N ARG A 445 -14.67 -12.16 15.62
CA ARG A 445 -14.36 -11.19 16.70
C ARG A 445 -13.12 -11.56 17.51
N SER A 446 -12.97 -12.83 17.87
CA SER A 446 -11.78 -13.33 18.58
C SER A 446 -10.54 -13.23 17.69
N THR A 447 -10.68 -13.56 16.40
CA THR A 447 -9.62 -13.39 15.40
C THR A 447 -9.16 -11.93 15.29
N MET A 448 -10.08 -10.97 15.21
CA MET A 448 -9.74 -9.54 15.18
C MET A 448 -9.05 -9.09 16.47
N GLY A 449 -9.51 -9.53 17.64
CA GLY A 449 -8.84 -9.23 18.91
C GLY A 449 -7.40 -9.76 18.96
N HIS A 450 -7.16 -10.94 18.39
CA HIS A 450 -5.82 -11.48 18.23
C HIS A 450 -4.95 -10.61 17.30
N PHE A 451 -5.50 -10.19 16.15
CA PHE A 451 -4.77 -9.35 15.19
C PHE A 451 -4.41 -7.97 15.77
N ILE A 452 -5.32 -7.35 16.52
CA ILE A 452 -5.05 -6.10 17.24
C ILE A 452 -3.89 -6.30 18.23
N SER A 453 -3.90 -7.39 19.00
CA SER A 453 -2.80 -7.71 19.92
C SER A 453 -1.46 -7.91 19.20
N LYS A 454 -1.46 -8.50 17.99
CA LYS A 454 -0.25 -8.61 17.16
C LYS A 454 0.23 -7.25 16.65
N TYR A 455 -0.70 -6.37 16.28
CA TYR A 455 -0.41 -5.01 15.85
C TYR A 455 0.23 -4.16 16.96
N ASP A 456 -0.20 -4.30 18.21
CA ASP A 456 0.41 -3.61 19.34
C ASP A 456 1.89 -4.00 19.50
N VAL A 457 2.21 -5.30 19.38
CA VAL A 457 3.60 -5.77 19.40
C VAL A 457 4.37 -5.26 18.18
N PHE A 458 3.75 -5.23 17.00
CA PHE A 458 4.35 -4.67 15.80
C PHE A 458 4.72 -3.20 15.96
N PHE A 459 3.84 -2.40 16.56
CA PHE A 459 4.13 -0.99 16.86
C PHE A 459 5.27 -0.87 17.86
N GLN A 460 5.32 -1.71 18.91
CA GLN A 460 6.46 -1.75 19.83
C GLN A 460 7.79 -2.10 19.15
N ILE A 461 7.78 -2.94 18.09
CA ILE A 461 8.98 -3.20 17.30
C ILE A 461 9.43 -1.91 16.60
N MET A 462 8.51 -1.17 15.97
CA MET A 462 8.81 0.11 15.33
C MET A 462 9.38 1.14 16.32
N THR A 463 8.74 1.31 17.48
CA THR A 463 9.17 2.31 18.47
C THR A 463 10.55 2.00 19.06
N LYS A 464 10.82 0.73 19.38
CA LYS A 464 12.10 0.30 19.99
C LYS A 464 13.27 0.23 19.01
N ASN A 465 13.03 0.29 17.70
CA ASN A 465 14.04 0.07 16.67
C ASN A 465 13.98 1.15 15.59
N LYS A 466 14.18 2.41 16.00
CA LYS A 466 14.29 3.55 15.08
C LYS A 466 15.35 3.30 14.00
N GLY A 467 15.11 3.78 12.78
CA GLY A 467 16.00 3.54 11.64
C GLY A 467 15.85 2.18 10.95
N HIS A 468 15.07 1.23 11.50
CA HIS A 468 14.81 -0.07 10.87
C HIS A 468 13.47 -0.10 10.15
N ALA A 469 13.45 -0.64 8.93
CA ALA A 469 12.23 -0.94 8.20
C ALA A 469 11.51 -2.13 8.86
N VAL A 470 10.23 -1.96 9.18
CA VAL A 470 9.38 -2.99 9.78
C VAL A 470 8.26 -3.37 8.82
N VAL A 471 8.05 -4.68 8.61
CA VAL A 471 7.14 -5.19 7.56
C VAL A 471 6.03 -6.03 8.17
N PRO A 472 4.75 -5.67 7.96
CA PRO A 472 3.62 -6.37 8.56
C PRO A 472 3.32 -7.70 7.85
N THR A 473 2.72 -8.64 8.59
CA THR A 473 1.92 -9.72 8.00
C THR A 473 0.54 -9.19 7.60
N LEU A 474 -0.20 -9.93 6.76
CA LEU A 474 -1.51 -9.55 6.22
C LEU A 474 -2.54 -9.17 7.30
N ASP A 475 -2.55 -9.90 8.41
CA ASP A 475 -3.42 -9.66 9.56
C ASP A 475 -3.06 -8.36 10.29
N ILE A 476 -1.77 -8.07 10.48
CA ILE A 476 -1.28 -6.83 11.09
C ILE A 476 -1.54 -5.63 10.18
N ASP A 477 -1.34 -5.79 8.87
CA ASP A 477 -1.52 -4.73 7.89
C ASP A 477 -3.00 -4.34 7.76
N LEU A 478 -3.93 -5.30 7.88
CA LEU A 478 -5.36 -5.01 7.98
C LEU A 478 -5.67 -4.07 9.16
N ILE A 479 -5.12 -4.36 10.34
CA ILE A 479 -5.30 -3.52 11.53
C ILE A 479 -4.67 -2.14 11.32
N TRP A 480 -3.47 -2.10 10.72
CA TRP A 480 -2.77 -0.86 10.45
C TRP A 480 -3.52 0.04 9.45
N HIS A 481 -4.01 -0.52 8.36
CA HIS A 481 -4.86 0.19 7.39
C HIS A 481 -6.14 0.70 8.06
N THR A 482 -6.78 -0.11 8.91
CA THR A 482 -7.97 0.31 9.68
C THR A 482 -7.65 1.52 10.55
N HIS A 483 -6.47 1.56 11.17
CA HIS A 483 -6.03 2.66 12.02
C HIS A 483 -5.83 3.95 11.20
N GLN A 484 -5.17 3.86 10.06
CA GLN A 484 -4.91 4.99 9.15
C GLN A 484 -6.19 5.64 8.61
N LEU A 485 -7.27 4.86 8.47
CA LEU A 485 -8.60 5.35 8.07
C LEU A 485 -9.25 6.24 9.14
N SER A 486 -8.62 6.38 10.31
CA SER A 486 -8.87 7.43 11.30
C SER A 486 -7.65 8.35 11.43
N PRO A 487 -7.35 9.21 10.44
CA PRO A 487 -6.04 9.82 10.29
C PRO A 487 -5.64 10.74 11.45
N ALA A 488 -6.59 11.49 12.04
CA ALA A 488 -6.30 12.29 13.23
C ALA A 488 -5.93 11.43 14.46
N ARG A 489 -6.65 10.30 14.68
CA ARG A 489 -6.34 9.32 15.75
C ARG A 489 -4.99 8.65 15.48
N TYR A 490 -4.75 8.19 14.26
CA TYR A 490 -3.49 7.56 13.87
C TYR A 490 -2.29 8.50 13.99
N TYR A 491 -2.44 9.78 13.61
CA TYR A 491 -1.42 10.80 13.79
C TYR A 491 -1.08 11.00 15.27
N ALA A 492 -2.09 11.19 16.12
CA ALA A 492 -1.88 11.36 17.56
C ALA A 492 -1.20 10.12 18.17
N PHE A 493 -1.71 8.92 17.90
CA PHE A 493 -1.14 7.66 18.35
C PHE A 493 0.32 7.50 17.91
N SER A 494 0.59 7.61 16.61
CA SER A 494 1.92 7.34 16.06
C SER A 494 2.96 8.35 16.55
N THR A 495 2.62 9.65 16.58
CA THR A 495 3.53 10.68 17.07
C THR A 495 3.79 10.54 18.57
N ALA A 496 2.79 10.22 19.39
CA ALA A 496 2.97 9.95 20.81
C ALA A 496 3.87 8.74 21.07
N GLN A 497 3.71 7.67 20.29
CA GLN A 497 4.46 6.42 20.48
C GLN A 497 5.88 6.47 19.90
N THR A 498 6.18 7.37 18.95
CA THR A 498 7.47 7.42 18.23
C THR A 498 8.22 8.73 18.38
N ASP A 499 8.10 9.40 19.53
CA ASP A 499 8.79 10.64 19.87
C ASP A 499 8.60 11.75 18.81
N GLY A 500 7.34 12.01 18.43
CA GLY A 500 6.98 13.08 17.50
C GLY A 500 7.13 12.74 16.02
N VAL A 501 7.35 11.46 15.67
CA VAL A 501 7.37 11.01 14.27
C VAL A 501 5.97 10.59 13.83
N PHE A 502 5.46 11.16 12.76
CA PHE A 502 4.24 10.65 12.14
C PHE A 502 4.60 9.43 11.29
N VAL A 503 4.34 8.22 11.78
CA VAL A 503 4.69 6.98 11.07
C VAL A 503 3.96 6.92 9.73
N ASP A 504 4.70 6.72 8.65
CA ASP A 504 4.13 6.60 7.31
C ASP A 504 3.83 5.14 6.97
N HIS A 505 2.96 4.94 5.98
CA HIS A 505 2.74 3.65 5.32
C HIS A 505 3.06 3.83 3.86
N ASP A 506 4.28 3.41 3.54
CA ASP A 506 4.77 3.58 2.19
C ASP A 506 4.09 2.57 1.26
N ASP A 507 3.44 3.09 0.24
CA ASP A 507 2.75 2.29 -0.76
C ASP A 507 3.69 1.72 -1.83
N LYS A 508 5.00 2.03 -1.80
CA LYS A 508 6.04 1.56 -2.73
C LYS A 508 7.37 1.21 -2.02
N ILE A 509 7.60 -0.07 -1.74
CA ILE A 509 8.84 -0.58 -1.14
C ILE A 509 9.57 -1.52 -2.11
N ASP A 510 10.89 -1.38 -2.21
CA ASP A 510 11.73 -2.30 -3.00
C ASP A 510 11.57 -3.77 -2.54
N GLU A 511 11.34 -4.66 -3.51
CA GLU A 511 11.07 -6.09 -3.25
C GLU A 511 12.18 -6.81 -2.46
N ILE A 512 13.45 -6.46 -2.68
CA ILE A 512 14.59 -7.08 -2.00
C ILE A 512 14.67 -6.58 -0.55
N LYS A 513 14.58 -5.27 -0.35
CA LYS A 513 14.55 -4.66 0.99
C LYS A 513 13.37 -5.14 1.81
N LEU A 514 12.20 -5.32 1.18
CA LEU A 514 11.00 -5.83 1.84
C LEU A 514 11.23 -7.22 2.43
N ASN A 515 11.88 -8.12 1.68
CA ASN A 515 12.19 -9.47 2.15
C ASN A 515 13.14 -9.47 3.36
N ASP A 516 14.22 -8.69 3.32
CA ASP A 516 15.18 -8.59 4.42
C ASP A 516 14.56 -7.96 5.68
N ALA A 517 13.76 -6.91 5.49
CA ALA A 517 13.03 -6.26 6.56
C ALA A 517 11.97 -7.18 7.18
N PHE A 518 11.30 -8.03 6.39
CA PHE A 518 10.36 -9.02 6.90
C PHE A 518 11.05 -10.15 7.70
N ALA A 519 12.20 -10.63 7.23
CA ALA A 519 13.03 -11.59 7.97
C ALA A 519 13.40 -11.03 9.36
N TRP A 520 13.89 -9.78 9.36
CA TRP A 520 14.27 -9.06 10.57
C TRP A 520 13.09 -8.83 11.50
N THR A 521 11.94 -8.37 10.97
CA THR A 521 10.71 -8.12 11.74
C THR A 521 10.22 -9.40 12.42
N SER A 522 10.18 -10.50 11.68
CA SER A 522 9.82 -11.82 12.20
C SER A 522 10.70 -12.24 13.38
N LYS A 523 12.01 -11.97 13.30
CA LYS A 523 12.97 -12.26 14.36
C LYS A 523 12.79 -11.36 15.58
N GLN A 524 12.46 -10.08 15.41
CA GLN A 524 12.17 -9.19 16.54
C GLN A 524 10.87 -9.56 17.25
N TYR A 525 9.83 -9.88 16.48
CA TYR A 525 8.55 -10.34 17.03
C TYR A 525 8.74 -11.60 17.88
N GLN A 526 9.47 -12.58 17.35
CA GLN A 526 9.82 -13.80 18.08
C GLN A 526 10.52 -13.51 19.41
N LYS A 527 11.48 -12.58 19.43
CA LYS A 527 12.19 -12.19 20.66
C LYS A 527 11.27 -11.53 21.67
N LEU A 528 10.47 -10.55 21.26
CA LEU A 528 9.60 -9.79 22.15
C LEU A 528 8.46 -10.64 22.73
N THR A 529 8.02 -11.66 22.00
CA THR A 529 6.89 -12.52 22.41
C THR A 529 7.31 -13.83 23.07
N GLY A 530 8.60 -14.05 23.30
CA GLY A 530 9.10 -15.29 23.89
C GLY A 530 8.98 -16.52 22.98
N GLY A 531 8.94 -16.32 21.66
CA GLY A 531 8.94 -17.41 20.68
C GLY A 531 7.63 -17.62 19.91
N LYS A 532 6.66 -16.69 19.97
CA LYS A 532 5.47 -16.78 19.10
C LYS A 532 5.87 -16.62 17.63
N ILE A 533 5.13 -17.27 16.75
CA ILE A 533 5.36 -17.20 15.30
C ILE A 533 4.76 -15.91 14.76
N TYR A 534 5.51 -15.22 13.90
CA TYR A 534 5.03 -14.01 13.25
C TYR A 534 4.10 -14.29 12.06
N SER A 535 4.56 -15.13 11.13
CA SER A 535 3.82 -15.61 9.95
C SER A 535 3.44 -17.08 10.11
N GLU A 536 2.15 -17.35 10.10
CA GLU A 536 1.54 -18.68 10.26
C GLU A 536 1.31 -19.39 8.92
N CYS A 537 1.65 -18.77 7.80
CA CYS A 537 1.58 -19.40 6.48
C CYS A 537 2.65 -20.51 6.31
N ILE A 538 2.30 -21.68 5.80
CA ILE A 538 3.26 -22.79 5.51
C ILE A 538 3.62 -22.89 4.02
N CYS A 539 3.61 -21.77 3.28
CA CYS A 539 4.18 -21.74 1.94
C CYS A 539 5.72 -21.90 1.98
N TRP A 540 6.31 -22.35 0.86
CA TRP A 540 7.76 -22.59 0.74
C TRP A 540 8.62 -21.43 1.24
N TYR A 541 8.20 -20.19 0.97
CA TYR A 541 8.92 -18.99 1.36
C TYR A 541 8.87 -18.76 2.87
N CYS A 542 7.69 -18.83 3.48
CA CYS A 542 7.56 -18.62 4.92
C CYS A 542 8.23 -19.75 5.73
N GLU A 543 8.23 -20.97 5.21
CA GLU A 543 9.01 -22.07 5.77
C GLU A 543 10.52 -21.80 5.71
N ALA A 544 11.03 -21.41 4.53
CA ALA A 544 12.43 -21.05 4.35
C ALA A 544 12.87 -19.94 5.32
N LEU A 545 12.03 -18.91 5.45
CA LEU A 545 12.28 -17.76 6.32
C LEU A 545 12.30 -18.17 7.79
N ARG A 546 11.30 -18.93 8.26
CA ARG A 546 11.27 -19.47 9.63
C ARG A 546 12.49 -20.33 9.91
N GLU A 547 12.89 -21.17 8.97
CA GLU A 547 14.10 -21.99 9.12
C GLU A 547 15.35 -21.11 9.21
N SER A 548 15.47 -20.06 8.37
CA SER A 548 16.60 -19.12 8.43
C SER A 548 16.68 -18.37 9.77
N ASN A 549 15.54 -17.95 10.33
CA ASN A 549 15.48 -17.22 11.60
C ASN A 549 15.82 -18.10 12.81
N ASN A 550 15.60 -19.41 12.67
CA ASN A 550 15.83 -20.40 13.70
C ASN A 550 17.21 -21.10 13.58
N GLN A 551 18.09 -20.62 12.69
CA GLN A 551 19.47 -21.11 12.58
C GLN A 551 20.30 -20.70 13.80
N GLY A 552 21.03 -21.67 14.37
CA GLY A 552 21.93 -21.49 15.51
C GLY A 552 22.66 -22.79 15.84
N LEU A 553 23.94 -22.69 16.21
CA LEU A 553 24.75 -23.83 16.65
C LEU A 553 24.42 -24.17 18.11
N GLY A 554 23.80 -25.33 18.34
CA GLY A 554 23.71 -26.02 19.64
C GLY A 554 23.44 -25.12 20.87
N ARG A 555 24.38 -25.11 21.83
CA ARG A 555 24.27 -24.51 23.18
C ARG A 555 24.10 -22.97 23.24
N LEU A 556 23.99 -22.28 22.10
CA LEU A 556 23.82 -20.82 22.02
C LEU A 556 22.42 -20.38 21.53
N ILE A 557 21.45 -21.30 21.51
CA ILE A 557 20.07 -21.02 21.09
C ILE A 557 19.32 -20.32 22.24
N SER A 558 18.76 -19.14 21.97
CA SER A 558 17.95 -18.41 22.96
C SER A 558 16.68 -19.19 23.32
N PRO A 559 16.12 -19.03 24.54
CA PRO A 559 14.84 -19.66 24.93
C PRO A 559 13.71 -19.35 23.93
N SER A 560 13.63 -18.10 23.45
CA SER A 560 12.65 -17.68 22.43
C SER A 560 12.83 -18.42 21.09
N THR A 561 14.06 -18.80 20.74
CA THR A 561 14.35 -19.58 19.54
C THR A 561 13.98 -21.04 19.69
N LEU A 562 14.19 -21.61 20.89
CA LEU A 562 13.73 -22.96 21.19
C LEU A 562 12.20 -23.04 21.16
N GLN A 563 11.52 -22.11 21.83
CA GLN A 563 10.07 -22.04 21.85
C GLN A 563 9.47 -21.85 20.44
N ALA A 564 10.08 -21.01 19.61
CA ALA A 564 9.62 -20.84 18.23
C ALA A 564 9.78 -22.11 17.37
N LYS A 565 10.83 -22.92 17.61
CA LYS A 565 10.97 -24.22 16.94
C LYS A 565 9.86 -25.18 17.36
N THR A 566 9.48 -25.16 18.63
CA THR A 566 8.34 -25.94 19.15
C THR A 566 7.03 -25.47 18.55
N ASN A 567 6.75 -24.15 18.60
CA ASN A 567 5.55 -23.57 18.02
C ASN A 567 5.45 -23.86 16.52
N ALA A 568 6.56 -23.77 15.78
CA ALA A 568 6.58 -24.09 14.35
C ALA A 568 6.27 -25.56 14.08
N ALA A 569 6.68 -26.49 14.97
CA ALA A 569 6.29 -27.90 14.86
C ALA A 569 4.79 -28.10 15.09
N LEU A 570 4.21 -27.42 16.08
CA LEU A 570 2.77 -27.48 16.35
C LEU A 570 1.94 -26.96 15.18
N LEU A 571 2.40 -25.91 14.50
CA LEU A 571 1.75 -25.35 13.31
C LEU A 571 1.60 -26.37 12.18
N HIS A 572 2.61 -27.23 11.96
CA HIS A 572 2.54 -28.30 10.96
C HIS A 572 1.53 -29.38 11.38
N ASN A 573 1.57 -29.81 12.65
CA ASN A 573 0.63 -30.81 13.16
C ASN A 573 -0.84 -30.35 13.04
N SER A 574 -1.13 -29.06 13.19
CA SER A 574 -2.48 -28.54 12.98
C SER A 574 -2.90 -28.50 11.51
N ALA A 575 -1.95 -28.33 10.58
CA ALA A 575 -2.22 -28.27 9.14
C ALA A 575 -2.42 -29.66 8.52
N ASP A 576 -1.69 -30.68 9.00
CA ASP A 576 -1.82 -32.06 8.51
C ASP A 576 -3.18 -32.70 8.88
N ASN A 577 -3.89 -32.13 9.86
CA ASN A 577 -5.21 -32.59 10.30
C ASN A 577 -6.39 -31.95 9.53
N THR A 578 -6.15 -30.99 8.63
CA THR A 578 -7.21 -30.43 7.79
C THR A 578 -7.33 -31.23 6.50
N THR A 579 -8.43 -31.98 6.35
CA THR A 579 -8.72 -32.89 5.21
C THR A 579 -9.00 -32.21 3.88
N ASP A 580 -8.81 -30.90 3.78
CA ASP A 580 -9.02 -30.16 2.54
C ASP A 580 -7.65 -29.85 1.95
N GLY A 581 -7.32 -30.44 0.80
CA GLY A 581 -6.05 -30.29 0.07
C GLY A 581 -5.77 -28.87 -0.47
N GLY A 582 -6.22 -27.84 0.24
CA GLY A 582 -6.07 -26.42 -0.06
C GLY A 582 -4.91 -25.80 0.72
N LYS A 583 -3.85 -25.45 -0.03
CA LYS A 583 -2.81 -24.44 0.28
C LYS A 583 -3.07 -23.65 1.57
N SER A 584 -2.28 -23.88 2.61
CA SER A 584 -2.36 -23.19 3.89
C SER A 584 -2.62 -21.67 3.80
N GLN A 585 -3.78 -21.23 4.28
CA GLN A 585 -4.25 -19.85 4.20
C GLN A 585 -3.92 -19.00 5.44
N GLY A 586 -2.90 -19.40 6.23
CA GLY A 586 -2.47 -18.62 7.39
C GLY A 586 -1.90 -17.25 7.00
N PRO A 587 -1.94 -16.24 7.90
CA PRO A 587 -1.37 -14.92 7.63
C PRO A 587 0.08 -14.98 7.12
N HIS A 588 0.31 -14.33 5.98
CA HIS A 588 1.57 -14.28 5.26
C HIS A 588 2.14 -12.84 5.26
N ILE A 589 3.35 -12.60 4.73
CA ILE A 589 3.85 -11.21 4.49
C ILE A 589 2.84 -10.43 3.63
N SER A 590 2.58 -9.18 4.03
CA SER A 590 1.89 -8.21 3.19
C SER A 590 2.89 -7.58 2.21
N SER A 591 2.68 -7.82 0.92
CA SER A 591 3.57 -7.42 -0.18
C SER A 591 2.88 -6.54 -1.22
N HIS A 592 1.73 -5.95 -0.88
CA HIS A 592 0.94 -5.15 -1.83
C HIS A 592 1.65 -3.85 -2.25
N ASN A 593 2.53 -3.33 -1.40
CA ASN A 593 3.41 -2.20 -1.69
C ASN A 593 4.74 -2.60 -2.36
N ALA A 594 4.98 -3.88 -2.63
CA ALA A 594 6.23 -4.33 -3.23
C ALA A 594 6.34 -3.84 -4.69
N VAL A 595 7.42 -3.13 -5.00
CA VAL A 595 7.74 -2.63 -6.34
C VAL A 595 9.16 -3.05 -6.75
N ARG A 596 9.37 -3.21 -8.05
CA ARG A 596 10.72 -3.42 -8.59
C ARG A 596 11.41 -2.09 -8.82
N ILE A 597 12.64 -2.00 -8.33
CA ILE A 597 13.50 -0.85 -8.59
C ILE A 597 14.28 -1.03 -9.89
N LEU A 598 14.05 -0.16 -10.86
CA LEU A 598 14.80 -0.16 -12.12
C LEU A 598 16.20 0.46 -11.90
N GLY A 599 17.25 -0.20 -12.42
CA GLY A 599 18.62 0.29 -12.40
C GLY A 599 19.46 -0.04 -11.15
N GLN A 600 18.91 -0.75 -10.15
CA GLN A 600 19.67 -1.22 -8.96
C GLN A 600 19.66 -2.73 -8.72
N ALA A 601 18.89 -3.50 -9.49
CA ALA A 601 18.86 -4.95 -9.32
C ALA A 601 20.19 -5.56 -9.79
N ASP A 602 21.09 -5.88 -8.85
CA ASP A 602 22.22 -6.77 -9.12
C ASP A 602 21.65 -8.19 -9.32
N PRO A 603 21.66 -8.73 -10.56
CA PRO A 603 21.11 -10.06 -10.83
C PRO A 603 21.77 -11.14 -9.96
N LYS A 604 23.04 -10.95 -9.59
CA LYS A 604 23.81 -11.87 -8.75
C LYS A 604 23.33 -11.86 -7.30
N ALA A 605 23.02 -10.69 -6.74
CA ALA A 605 22.48 -10.56 -5.39
C ALA A 605 21.10 -11.26 -5.28
N MET A 606 20.22 -11.04 -6.26
CA MET A 606 18.90 -11.71 -6.32
C MET A 606 19.05 -13.22 -6.41
N GLN A 607 19.91 -13.71 -7.30
CA GLN A 607 20.16 -15.14 -7.48
C GLN A 607 20.73 -15.78 -6.21
N THR A 608 21.68 -15.09 -5.54
CA THR A 608 22.26 -15.54 -4.28
C THR A 608 21.20 -15.66 -3.18
N LYS A 609 20.33 -14.65 -3.05
CA LYS A 609 19.25 -14.66 -2.06
C LYS A 609 18.23 -15.76 -2.33
N ALA A 610 17.85 -15.97 -3.59
CA ALA A 610 16.97 -17.06 -3.99
C ALA A 610 17.58 -18.43 -3.62
N ALA A 611 18.87 -18.64 -3.90
CA ALA A 611 19.59 -19.87 -3.55
C ALA A 611 19.68 -20.08 -2.02
N GLN A 612 19.89 -19.01 -1.24
CA GLN A 612 19.89 -19.09 0.22
C GLN A 612 18.53 -19.53 0.78
N LEU A 613 17.43 -18.94 0.28
CA LEU A 613 16.07 -19.31 0.66
C LEU A 613 15.77 -20.77 0.27
N GLU A 614 16.16 -21.19 -0.93
CA GLU A 614 16.01 -22.57 -1.39
C GLU A 614 16.76 -23.56 -0.50
N SER A 615 18.02 -23.27 -0.15
CA SER A 615 18.77 -24.09 0.81
C SER A 615 18.10 -24.16 2.19
N CYS A 616 17.50 -23.06 2.66
CA CYS A 616 16.77 -23.06 3.93
C CYS A 616 15.47 -23.89 3.84
N TRP A 617 14.76 -23.80 2.72
CA TRP A 617 13.57 -24.59 2.48
C TRP A 617 13.87 -26.10 2.44
N GLU A 618 14.91 -26.53 1.72
CA GLU A 618 15.34 -27.93 1.71
C GLU A 618 15.66 -28.44 3.12
N LYS A 619 16.27 -27.62 3.97
CA LYS A 619 16.54 -27.97 5.38
C LYS A 619 15.25 -28.12 6.18
N ALA A 620 14.28 -27.23 5.97
CA ALA A 620 12.96 -27.30 6.62
C ALA A 620 12.24 -28.60 6.23
N GLN A 621 12.24 -28.93 4.94
CA GLN A 621 11.64 -30.15 4.40
C GLN A 621 12.29 -31.42 4.99
N ARG A 622 13.63 -31.49 5.03
CA ARG A 622 14.36 -32.60 5.67
C ARG A 622 14.01 -32.76 7.14
N ARG A 623 13.71 -31.68 7.88
CA ARG A 623 13.26 -31.76 9.27
C ARG A 623 11.82 -32.24 9.38
N SER A 624 10.95 -31.83 8.47
CA SER A 624 9.56 -32.32 8.40
C SER A 624 9.53 -33.83 8.17
N HIS A 625 10.23 -34.33 7.14
CA HIS A 625 10.31 -35.77 6.86
C HIS A 625 10.89 -36.59 8.04
N LYS A 626 11.86 -36.06 8.78
CA LYS A 626 12.37 -36.72 9.98
C LYS A 626 11.34 -36.83 11.11
N ARG A 627 10.35 -35.92 11.17
CA ARG A 627 9.29 -35.92 12.18
C ARG A 627 8.15 -36.89 11.82
N SER A 628 7.80 -36.98 10.54
CA SER A 628 6.66 -37.81 10.08
C SER A 628 6.95 -39.32 10.05
N GLY A 629 8.20 -39.75 10.21
CA GLY A 629 8.57 -41.17 10.18
C GLY A 629 8.42 -41.81 8.79
N SER A 630 9.00 -42.99 8.60
CA SER A 630 9.11 -43.70 7.30
C SER A 630 7.79 -44.19 6.68
N ASN A 631 6.62 -43.77 7.16
CA ASN A 631 5.33 -44.41 6.83
C ASN A 631 4.33 -43.57 6.02
N CYS A 632 4.75 -42.45 5.44
CA CYS A 632 3.92 -41.70 4.48
C CYS A 632 4.48 -41.95 3.07
N GLY A 633 3.91 -42.93 2.37
CA GLY A 633 4.20 -43.14 0.96
C GLY A 633 3.68 -41.97 0.12
N GLY A 634 4.57 -41.34 -0.65
CA GLY A 634 4.25 -40.80 -1.96
C GLY A 634 3.39 -39.53 -2.06
N GLU A 635 3.45 -38.60 -1.11
CA GLU A 635 3.00 -37.23 -1.41
C GLU A 635 4.17 -36.42 -2.00
N ASP A 636 4.05 -36.08 -3.29
CA ASP A 636 4.95 -35.15 -3.96
C ASP A 636 5.00 -33.84 -3.16
N PRO A 637 6.19 -33.29 -2.88
CA PRO A 637 6.28 -32.03 -2.18
C PRO A 637 5.53 -30.94 -2.98
N PRO A 638 4.87 -29.99 -2.28
CA PRO A 638 4.10 -28.95 -2.94
C PRO A 638 4.95 -28.27 -4.02
N ARG A 639 4.48 -28.31 -5.27
CA ARG A 639 5.19 -27.75 -6.42
C ARG A 639 5.62 -26.32 -6.10
N LYS A 640 6.94 -26.08 -6.17
CA LYS A 640 7.53 -24.74 -6.07
C LYS A 640 6.87 -23.86 -7.13
N ALA A 641 6.06 -22.89 -6.70
CA ALA A 641 5.61 -21.85 -7.61
C ALA A 641 6.85 -21.14 -8.17
N SER A 642 6.87 -20.88 -9.48
CA SER A 642 8.02 -20.24 -10.16
C SER A 642 8.38 -18.87 -9.58
N HIS A 643 7.47 -18.27 -8.81
CA HIS A 643 7.63 -16.98 -8.15
C HIS A 643 7.35 -17.12 -6.64
N GLY A 644 8.17 -16.48 -5.81
CA GLY A 644 7.92 -16.36 -4.38
C GLY A 644 6.74 -15.43 -4.09
N PRO A 645 6.00 -15.62 -2.98
CA PRO A 645 4.84 -14.80 -2.63
C PRO A 645 5.18 -13.36 -2.16
N TYR A 646 6.47 -13.01 -2.12
CA TYR A 646 7.01 -11.68 -1.86
C TYR A 646 7.30 -10.89 -3.15
N VAL A 647 7.16 -11.52 -4.33
CA VAL A 647 7.38 -10.87 -5.62
C VAL A 647 6.17 -10.00 -5.95
N ARG A 648 6.45 -8.86 -6.59
CA ARG A 648 5.45 -8.00 -7.24
C ARG A 648 4.38 -8.81 -7.96
N ASP A 649 3.13 -8.36 -7.92
CA ASP A 649 2.04 -9.03 -8.61
C ASP A 649 2.39 -9.26 -10.11
N PRO A 650 2.52 -10.52 -10.56
CA PRO A 650 2.85 -10.83 -11.95
C PRO A 650 1.69 -10.46 -12.89
N GLU A 651 0.48 -10.31 -12.36
CA GLU A 651 -0.67 -9.85 -13.14
C GLU A 651 -0.55 -8.37 -13.51
N ILE A 652 0.24 -7.53 -12.82
CA ILE A 652 0.31 -6.09 -13.16
C ILE A 652 1.24 -5.83 -14.36
N LEU A 653 0.69 -5.53 -15.55
CA LEU A 653 1.49 -5.19 -16.73
C LEU A 653 1.72 -3.69 -16.89
N ARG A 654 2.98 -3.27 -16.93
CA ARG A 654 3.35 -1.84 -17.02
C ARG A 654 2.80 -1.11 -18.24
N GLU A 655 2.58 -1.82 -19.35
CA GLU A 655 2.15 -1.24 -20.63
C GLU A 655 0.68 -0.81 -20.62
N ILE A 656 -0.11 -1.32 -19.67
CA ILE A 656 -1.55 -1.07 -19.57
C ILE A 656 -1.88 0.27 -18.93
N TYR A 657 -1.00 0.80 -18.07
CA TYR A 657 -1.28 1.94 -17.20
C TYR A 657 -0.52 3.21 -17.63
N PRO A 658 -1.08 4.41 -17.37
CA PRO A 658 -0.38 5.69 -17.57
C PRO A 658 1.00 5.77 -16.91
N CYS A 659 1.09 5.17 -15.72
CA CYS A 659 2.26 5.11 -14.87
C CYS A 659 2.38 3.68 -14.34
N ASN A 660 3.60 3.16 -14.23
CA ASN A 660 3.80 1.77 -13.84
C ASN A 660 3.46 1.58 -12.36
N PRO A 661 2.38 0.85 -11.99
CA PRO A 661 1.96 0.72 -10.60
C PRO A 661 2.97 -0.07 -9.76
N ALA A 662 3.83 -0.83 -10.43
CA ALA A 662 4.54 -1.98 -9.87
C ALA A 662 6.07 -1.84 -9.96
N CYS A 663 6.56 -0.69 -10.43
CA CYS A 663 7.98 -0.35 -10.42
C CYS A 663 8.18 1.08 -9.93
N VAL A 664 9.37 1.34 -9.40
CA VAL A 664 9.87 2.71 -9.20
C VAL A 664 11.23 2.82 -9.88
N ASN A 665 11.42 3.88 -10.66
CA ASN A 665 12.73 4.15 -11.22
C ASN A 665 13.52 5.04 -10.24
N ILE A 666 14.72 4.60 -9.86
CA ILE A 666 15.61 5.35 -8.96
C ILE A 666 17.01 5.55 -9.53
N THR A 667 17.18 5.38 -10.86
CA THR A 667 18.38 5.87 -11.54
C THR A 667 18.62 7.36 -11.22
N ALA A 668 19.85 7.84 -11.35
CA ALA A 668 20.11 9.25 -11.12
C ALA A 668 19.21 10.10 -12.05
N GLY A 669 18.46 11.03 -11.47
CA GLY A 669 17.56 11.91 -12.21
C GLY A 669 16.11 11.45 -12.34
N VAL A 670 15.65 10.33 -11.78
CA VAL A 670 14.23 9.90 -11.86
C VAL A 670 13.56 9.82 -10.48
N VAL A 671 12.23 9.59 -10.41
CA VAL A 671 11.37 9.61 -9.20
C VAL A 671 12.10 9.48 -7.85
N GLY A 672 12.75 8.35 -7.57
CA GLY A 672 13.33 8.07 -6.24
C GLY A 672 14.76 8.59 -6.01
N ASN A 673 15.35 9.25 -7.01
CA ASN A 673 16.68 9.86 -6.97
C ASN A 673 16.75 11.06 -7.94
N CYS A 674 15.69 11.87 -7.95
CA CYS A 674 15.48 12.88 -8.97
C CYS A 674 16.41 14.09 -8.83
N ILE A 675 17.15 14.22 -7.73
CA ILE A 675 18.16 15.28 -7.57
C ILE A 675 19.50 14.67 -7.20
N SER A 676 20.52 14.99 -8.01
CA SER A 676 21.91 14.57 -7.84
C SER A 676 22.43 14.92 -6.46
N GLY A 677 23.18 14.01 -5.85
CA GLY A 677 23.74 14.18 -4.51
C GLY A 677 22.81 13.75 -3.37
N THR A 678 21.52 13.49 -3.60
CA THR A 678 20.59 12.95 -2.57
C THR A 678 20.68 11.43 -2.38
N GLN A 679 21.66 10.79 -3.00
CA GLN A 679 21.92 9.35 -2.93
C GLN A 679 22.32 8.94 -1.52
N GLY A 680 21.66 7.92 -0.94
CA GLY A 680 22.03 7.38 0.37
C GLY A 680 21.55 8.17 1.58
N VAL A 681 20.94 9.36 1.40
CA VAL A 681 19.94 9.84 2.35
C VAL A 681 18.85 8.78 2.26
N GLY A 682 18.71 7.97 3.32
CA GLY A 682 17.71 6.91 3.40
C GLY A 682 16.44 7.42 2.73
N LEU A 683 15.88 6.59 1.85
CA LEU A 683 14.61 6.84 1.19
C LEU A 683 13.58 7.25 2.27
N ALA A 684 13.54 8.54 2.61
CA ALA A 684 12.59 9.14 3.54
C ALA A 684 11.23 9.35 2.85
N GLN A 685 11.14 8.88 1.60
CA GLN A 685 10.00 8.22 0.98
C GLN A 685 10.53 6.83 0.61
N GLY A 686 10.30 5.78 1.40
CA GLY A 686 10.67 4.42 0.98
C GLY A 686 10.95 3.37 2.07
N ALA A 687 10.65 3.61 3.35
CA ALA A 687 10.58 2.53 4.34
C ALA A 687 9.74 2.92 5.57
N CYS A 688 9.06 1.95 6.18
CA CYS A 688 8.38 2.04 7.48
C CYS A 688 9.40 2.31 8.61
N VAL A 689 9.97 3.51 8.64
CA VAL A 689 11.06 3.88 9.53
C VAL A 689 10.62 5.04 10.41
N SER A 690 10.71 4.84 11.73
CA SER A 690 10.78 5.95 12.68
C SER A 690 12.16 6.58 12.54
N ASP A 691 12.31 7.59 11.68
CA ASP A 691 13.60 8.25 11.45
C ASP A 691 13.69 9.57 12.21
N THR A 692 14.66 9.61 13.13
CA THR A 692 15.42 10.82 13.50
C THR A 692 16.86 10.56 13.08
N ILE A 693 17.47 11.52 12.38
CA ILE A 693 18.88 11.48 11.93
C ILE A 693 19.78 11.04 13.11
N PRO A 694 20.74 10.11 12.93
CA PRO A 694 21.72 9.86 13.97
C PRO A 694 22.61 11.10 14.11
N ALA A 695 22.68 11.65 15.32
CA ALA A 695 23.66 12.67 15.68
C ALA A 695 25.06 12.21 15.23
N GLN A 696 25.77 13.11 14.56
CA GLN A 696 27.18 12.92 14.18
C GLN A 696 28.01 12.59 15.41
N THR A 697 28.19 11.30 15.69
CA THR A 697 29.21 10.82 16.61
C THR A 697 30.17 9.97 15.80
N ARG A 698 31.38 10.51 15.61
CA ARG A 698 32.56 9.77 15.17
C ARG A 698 32.86 8.68 16.22
N GLY A 699 32.14 7.57 16.17
CA GLY A 699 32.41 6.37 16.94
C GLY A 699 32.89 5.27 16.01
N LYS A 700 34.14 4.82 16.15
CA LYS A 700 34.69 3.65 15.47
C LYS A 700 33.97 2.38 15.96
N GLY A 701 32.80 2.09 15.40
CA GLY A 701 32.10 0.81 15.54
C GLY A 701 32.31 -0.03 14.27
N LYS A 702 33.01 -1.16 14.39
CA LYS A 702 33.36 -2.05 13.27
C LYS A 702 32.09 -2.62 12.60
N SER A 703 31.83 -2.22 11.36
CA SER A 703 30.93 -2.96 10.46
C SER A 703 31.60 -4.28 10.07
N PHE A 704 30.90 -5.39 10.31
CA PHE A 704 31.38 -6.74 10.02
C PHE A 704 31.00 -7.13 8.59
N CYS A 705 31.83 -6.72 7.62
CA CYS A 705 31.91 -7.30 6.29
C CYS A 705 33.38 -7.22 5.83
N ALA A 706 34.18 -8.21 6.22
CA ALA A 706 35.51 -8.42 5.64
C ALA A 706 35.40 -9.56 4.61
N GLY A 707 35.26 -9.18 3.33
CA GLY A 707 35.53 -10.06 2.20
C GLY A 707 37.04 -10.08 1.95
N ILE A 708 37.61 -11.28 1.98
CA ILE A 708 39.02 -11.56 1.74
C ILE A 708 39.36 -11.22 0.28
N ALA A 709 40.23 -10.24 0.07
CA ALA A 709 40.88 -9.99 -1.23
C ALA A 709 42.29 -10.55 -1.17
N GLY A 710 42.56 -11.56 -1.99
CA GLY A 710 43.89 -12.14 -2.18
C GLY A 710 44.76 -11.23 -3.04
N CYS A 711 45.98 -10.95 -2.57
CA CYS A 711 47.05 -10.34 -3.35
C CYS A 711 47.51 -11.28 -4.46
N GLY A 712 47.44 -10.83 -5.71
CA GLY A 712 48.21 -11.40 -6.82
C GLY A 712 49.51 -10.63 -6.98
N MET A 713 50.64 -11.31 -6.77
CA MET A 713 51.95 -10.84 -7.26
C MET A 713 52.11 -11.22 -8.72
N SER A 714 52.75 -10.34 -9.48
CA SER A 714 53.16 -10.50 -10.87
C SER A 714 53.95 -11.79 -11.12
N LEU A 715 53.60 -12.48 -12.21
CA LEU A 715 54.43 -12.61 -13.42
C LEU A 715 53.51 -12.73 -14.64
#